data_AF-A0A8T6RD89-F1
#
_entry.id   AF-A0A8T6RD89-F1
#
_cell.length_a   1.000
_cell.length_b   1.000
_cell.length_c   1.000
_cell.angle_alpha   90.00
_cell.angle_beta   90.00
_cell.angle_gamma   90.00
#
_symmetry.space_group_name_H-M   'P 1'
#
loop_
_entity.id
_entity.type
_entity.pdbx_description
1 polymer ?
#
loop_
_entity_poly.entity_id
_entity_poly.type
_entity_poly.pdbx_seq_one_letter_code
_entity_poly.pdbx_strand_id
1 'polypeptide(L)'
;MRKGGFVLVVLVFSMTALVTVVPDPTQVRAWGLTTHQFIVSEAMDALSNQTWREAFDFYAPELLAGSITPDTAWQDWHNHLYYPETGEYDAPYAAGKWYNNTRGNMTVGNWEEAFFSMGVMSHYFVDPHIPVHTDENWIGHSAYERDINAHLEDLVIGILAETPAGNVSQMVVDGAMYSHQFYDMVYEAYPETNSEALMTNSTIKTFTENCLTKAINGTLSLFYNFTQYVEPPDVSVFYQYVALFDYAHSNDYTDYFGEDKLTSVNQTLARKGFEMRKQTTELTESDLIGVDLFVATCALDAYITSELTAIANWASTGNKSIILAARGDYDYYTDIAQPNRILESVGSDIRFTDDNVYMEGTHNPWYNDIYTIPSPEDTLNLTYDVSAITFFSPTSLYFLDDYPVLPVIYADVTGYQTDQSPPVPNTIWDNVMDGVFGYQIPLTAVEEIGTFRLLAAGTTFFSDFDYGETEIFDNNVFLENFLDWAVGDRNTFNVPAVDEIGPRISNVSWTPSIPDLGNYVNVTAIVTDPSGIFNVTLSYNNGTHWIHYPMEDKGSVLYSAYFSQSDITTVSFRITAFDIAENREIRTPFDITYSLPTTTTTTITYSLPTTTTTTITDGDIATWLVIGTGVSAVLVVLVIIILLRKR
;
A
#
# COMPACT_ATOMS: atom_id res chain seq x y z
N MET A 1 19.68 32.99 -53.54
CA MET A 1 19.30 34.05 -52.58
C MET A 1 18.08 33.60 -51.79
N ARG A 2 18.22 33.54 -50.46
CA ARG A 2 17.23 33.46 -49.37
C ARG A 2 16.05 32.47 -49.47
N LYS A 3 16.13 31.45 -48.61
CA LYS A 3 15.02 30.61 -48.10
C LYS A 3 14.12 31.46 -47.20
N GLY A 4 12.81 31.39 -47.39
CA GLY A 4 11.78 31.89 -46.46
C GLY A 4 11.09 30.70 -45.82
N GLY A 5 11.06 30.67 -44.48
CA GLY A 5 10.44 29.63 -43.68
C GLY A 5 8.92 29.71 -43.69
N PHE A 6 8.28 28.54 -43.65
CA PHE A 6 6.86 28.39 -43.39
C PHE A 6 6.71 27.88 -41.96
N VAL A 7 6.04 28.66 -41.11
CA VAL A 7 5.62 28.26 -39.77
C VAL A 7 4.24 27.61 -39.92
N LEU A 8 4.13 26.34 -39.52
CA LEU A 8 2.86 25.63 -39.42
C LEU A 8 2.32 25.81 -38.00
N VAL A 9 1.27 26.62 -37.86
CA VAL A 9 0.48 26.73 -36.63
C VAL A 9 -0.60 25.66 -36.69
N VAL A 10 -0.51 24.63 -35.85
CA VAL A 10 -1.57 23.65 -35.64
C VAL A 10 -2.42 24.12 -34.47
N LEU A 11 -3.66 24.51 -34.77
CA LEU A 11 -4.72 24.81 -33.82
C LEU A 11 -5.30 23.48 -33.29
N VAL A 12 -5.11 23.19 -32.01
CA VAL A 12 -5.80 22.13 -31.29
C VAL A 12 -7.17 22.67 -30.86
N PHE A 13 -8.23 22.23 -31.54
CA PHE A 13 -9.61 22.43 -31.09
C PHE A 13 -9.97 21.29 -30.13
N SER A 14 -10.24 21.64 -28.88
CA SER A 14 -10.82 20.77 -27.86
C SER A 14 -12.23 20.34 -28.26
N MET A 15 -12.42 19.06 -28.59
CA MET A 15 -13.74 18.44 -28.63
C MET A 15 -14.08 17.93 -27.22
N THR A 16 -14.91 18.67 -26.51
CA THR A 16 -15.62 18.16 -25.33
C THR A 16 -16.68 17.17 -25.82
N ALA A 17 -16.45 15.87 -25.61
CA ALA A 17 -17.49 14.87 -25.76
C ALA A 17 -18.56 15.11 -24.69
N LEU A 18 -19.82 15.25 -25.11
CA LEU A 18 -20.96 15.12 -24.21
C LEU A 18 -20.95 13.69 -23.66
N VAL A 19 -20.59 13.52 -22.39
CA VAL A 19 -20.77 12.26 -21.67
C VAL A 19 -22.25 12.14 -21.36
N THR A 20 -22.94 11.29 -22.13
CA THR A 20 -24.23 10.75 -21.70
C THR A 20 -23.95 9.74 -20.59
N VAL A 21 -24.28 10.10 -19.35
CA VAL A 21 -24.27 9.17 -18.22
C VAL A 21 -25.38 8.14 -18.45
N VAL A 22 -25.00 6.97 -18.96
CA VAL A 22 -25.81 5.75 -18.85
C VAL A 22 -25.52 5.18 -17.47
N PRO A 23 -26.53 4.68 -16.71
CA PRO A 23 -26.26 3.99 -15.46
C PRO A 23 -25.27 2.84 -15.72
N ASP A 24 -24.17 2.88 -14.98
CA ASP A 24 -23.13 1.86 -14.94
C ASP A 24 -23.76 0.53 -14.48
N PRO A 25 -23.60 -0.59 -15.21
CA PRO A 25 -23.92 -1.89 -14.63
C PRO A 25 -23.10 -2.05 -13.34
N THR A 26 -23.79 -2.38 -12.25
CA THR A 26 -23.19 -2.63 -10.94
C THR A 26 -22.00 -3.57 -11.07
N GLN A 27 -20.83 -3.18 -10.52
CA GLN A 27 -19.58 -3.93 -10.50
C GLN A 27 -19.82 -5.42 -10.23
N VAL A 28 -19.40 -6.24 -11.18
CA VAL A 28 -19.44 -7.70 -11.10
C VAL A 28 -17.99 -8.14 -11.02
N ARG A 29 -17.50 -8.46 -9.82
CA ARG A 29 -16.26 -9.22 -9.71
C ARG A 29 -16.57 -10.65 -10.09
N ALA A 30 -15.59 -11.37 -10.63
CA ALA A 30 -15.83 -12.70 -11.12
C ALA A 30 -15.80 -13.73 -9.98
N TRP A 31 -15.34 -14.98 -10.20
CA TRP A 31 -14.78 -15.72 -9.06
C TRP A 31 -13.93 -14.74 -8.27
N GLY A 32 -14.03 -14.72 -6.94
CA GLY A 32 -13.23 -13.75 -6.23
C GLY A 32 -11.77 -13.89 -6.62
N LEU A 33 -11.07 -12.77 -6.71
CA LEU A 33 -9.63 -12.62 -6.85
C LEU A 33 -8.83 -13.84 -6.31
N THR A 34 -9.00 -14.14 -5.01
CA THR A 34 -8.41 -15.31 -4.33
C THR A 34 -8.79 -16.67 -4.94
N THR A 35 -10.04 -16.83 -5.38
CA THR A 35 -10.51 -18.07 -6.01
C THR A 35 -9.88 -18.29 -7.40
N HIS A 36 -9.63 -17.23 -8.19
CA HIS A 36 -8.88 -17.37 -9.45
C HIS A 36 -7.47 -17.92 -9.22
N GLN A 37 -6.76 -17.31 -8.29
CA GLN A 37 -5.40 -17.74 -7.92
C GLN A 37 -5.41 -19.16 -7.39
N PHE A 38 -6.35 -19.50 -6.51
CA PHE A 38 -6.53 -20.87 -6.01
C PHE A 38 -6.73 -21.89 -7.14
N ILE A 39 -7.62 -21.61 -8.10
CA ILE A 39 -7.85 -22.52 -9.24
C ILE A 39 -6.56 -22.73 -10.06
N VAL A 40 -5.79 -21.67 -10.26
CA VAL A 40 -4.51 -21.73 -10.97
C VAL A 40 -3.48 -22.54 -10.19
N SER A 41 -3.31 -22.29 -8.90
CA SER A 41 -2.38 -23.02 -8.03
C SER A 41 -2.71 -24.51 -7.96
N GLU A 42 -3.98 -24.88 -7.75
CA GLU A 42 -4.40 -26.30 -7.76
C GLU A 42 -4.13 -26.98 -9.11
N ALA A 43 -4.29 -26.24 -10.22
CA ALA A 43 -3.98 -26.77 -11.55
C ALA A 43 -2.47 -26.92 -11.78
N MET A 44 -1.65 -25.98 -11.31
CA MET A 44 -0.18 -26.11 -11.33
C MET A 44 0.26 -27.32 -10.50
N ASP A 45 -0.29 -27.46 -9.31
CA ASP A 45 0.02 -28.51 -8.36
C ASP A 45 -0.44 -29.90 -8.81
N ALA A 46 -1.30 -29.98 -9.81
CA ALA A 46 -1.73 -31.24 -10.40
C ALA A 46 -0.90 -31.69 -11.62
N LEU A 47 0.03 -30.88 -12.14
CA LEU A 47 0.84 -31.22 -13.33
C LEU A 47 1.80 -32.40 -13.10
N SER A 48 1.61 -33.51 -13.81
CA SER A 48 2.39 -34.73 -13.57
C SER A 48 3.84 -34.65 -14.03
N ASN A 49 4.16 -33.76 -14.97
CA ASN A 49 5.51 -33.57 -15.49
C ASN A 49 6.34 -32.68 -14.58
N GLN A 50 7.30 -33.26 -13.87
CA GLN A 50 8.12 -32.56 -12.87
C GLN A 50 8.92 -31.39 -13.44
N THR A 51 9.52 -31.52 -14.63
CA THR A 51 10.33 -30.42 -15.20
C THR A 51 9.45 -29.25 -15.64
N TRP A 52 8.23 -29.54 -16.12
CA TRP A 52 7.26 -28.48 -16.37
C TRP A 52 6.76 -27.86 -15.07
N ARG A 53 6.49 -28.67 -14.04
CA ARG A 53 6.12 -28.16 -12.72
C ARG A 53 7.16 -27.19 -12.16
N GLU A 54 8.45 -27.52 -12.25
CA GLU A 54 9.54 -26.61 -11.87
C GLU A 54 9.51 -25.28 -12.65
N ALA A 55 9.15 -25.31 -13.94
CA ALA A 55 8.96 -24.10 -14.73
C ALA A 55 7.71 -23.30 -14.32
N PHE A 56 6.60 -23.98 -14.03
CA PHE A 56 5.39 -23.33 -13.51
C PHE A 56 5.65 -22.68 -12.14
N ASP A 57 6.36 -23.37 -11.24
CA ASP A 57 6.75 -22.84 -9.93
C ASP A 57 7.64 -21.59 -10.09
N PHE A 58 8.59 -21.63 -11.03
CA PHE A 58 9.49 -20.50 -11.30
C PHE A 58 8.75 -19.25 -11.84
N TYR A 59 7.76 -19.44 -12.73
CA TYR A 59 6.96 -18.36 -13.33
C TYR A 59 5.58 -18.21 -12.68
N ALA A 60 5.40 -18.72 -11.46
CA ALA A 60 4.17 -18.59 -10.70
C ALA A 60 3.75 -17.12 -10.50
N PRO A 61 4.66 -16.16 -10.21
CA PRO A 61 4.29 -14.76 -10.05
C PRO A 61 3.59 -14.17 -11.29
N GLU A 62 4.14 -14.41 -12.49
CA GLU A 62 3.54 -13.93 -13.74
C GLU A 62 2.19 -14.61 -14.00
N LEU A 63 2.12 -15.92 -13.78
CA LEU A 63 0.92 -16.71 -13.98
C LEU A 63 -0.23 -16.27 -13.06
N LEU A 64 0.06 -16.06 -11.77
CA LEU A 64 -0.90 -15.59 -10.78
C LEU A 64 -1.29 -14.12 -11.00
N ALA A 65 -0.35 -13.25 -11.38
CA ALA A 65 -0.68 -11.86 -11.76
C ALA A 65 -1.59 -11.81 -12.99
N GLY A 66 -1.34 -12.69 -13.97
CA GLY A 66 -2.18 -12.80 -15.16
C GLY A 66 -3.60 -13.26 -14.85
N SER A 67 -3.80 -14.14 -13.85
CA SER A 67 -5.12 -14.73 -13.55
C SER A 67 -6.11 -13.79 -12.89
N ILE A 68 -5.69 -12.57 -12.56
CA ILE A 68 -6.46 -11.56 -11.81
C ILE A 68 -6.51 -10.21 -12.52
N THR A 69 -5.55 -9.95 -13.42
CA THR A 69 -5.44 -8.70 -14.18
C THR A 69 -6.74 -8.28 -14.87
N PRO A 70 -7.53 -9.19 -15.48
CA PRO A 70 -8.81 -8.81 -16.08
C PRO A 70 -9.78 -8.13 -15.11
N ASP A 71 -9.80 -8.54 -13.84
CA ASP A 71 -10.67 -7.99 -12.79
C ASP A 71 -10.10 -6.72 -12.15
N THR A 72 -8.78 -6.64 -12.01
CA THR A 72 -8.13 -5.57 -11.25
C THR A 72 -7.78 -4.37 -12.13
N ALA A 73 -7.19 -4.61 -13.30
CA ALA A 73 -6.63 -3.57 -14.16
C ALA A 73 -7.52 -3.23 -15.36
N TRP A 74 -8.09 -4.24 -16.04
CA TRP A 74 -8.80 -4.01 -17.31
C TRP A 74 -10.29 -3.78 -17.13
N GLN A 75 -10.92 -4.52 -16.21
CA GLN A 75 -12.34 -4.44 -15.89
C GLN A 75 -13.22 -4.54 -17.15
N ASP A 76 -12.83 -5.45 -18.05
CA ASP A 76 -13.46 -5.65 -19.35
C ASP A 76 -14.60 -6.66 -19.27
N TRP A 77 -15.57 -6.38 -18.38
CA TRP A 77 -16.64 -7.28 -17.91
C TRP A 77 -17.37 -8.11 -18.98
N HIS A 78 -17.42 -7.64 -20.23
CA HIS A 78 -18.00 -8.41 -21.33
C HIS A 78 -17.24 -9.71 -21.64
N ASN A 79 -15.94 -9.76 -21.35
CA ASN A 79 -15.08 -10.92 -21.55
C ASN A 79 -15.16 -11.96 -20.43
N HIS A 80 -15.87 -11.66 -19.33
CA HIS A 80 -16.02 -12.52 -18.15
C HIS A 80 -17.26 -13.42 -18.28
N LEU A 81 -18.23 -13.00 -19.08
CA LEU A 81 -19.53 -13.63 -19.16
C LEU A 81 -19.65 -14.54 -20.39
N TYR A 82 -20.52 -15.53 -20.30
CA TYR A 82 -21.07 -16.22 -21.46
C TYR A 82 -22.44 -16.81 -21.15
N TYR A 83 -23.47 -16.34 -21.85
CA TYR A 83 -24.86 -16.75 -21.60
C TYR A 83 -25.21 -17.91 -22.52
N PRO A 84 -25.34 -19.16 -22.01
CA PRO A 84 -25.43 -20.31 -22.90
C PRO A 84 -26.74 -20.41 -23.67
N GLU A 85 -27.82 -19.79 -23.18
CA GLU A 85 -29.10 -19.76 -23.88
C GLU A 85 -29.12 -18.83 -25.11
N THR A 86 -28.41 -17.69 -25.03
CA THR A 86 -28.40 -16.65 -26.06
C THR A 86 -27.14 -16.68 -26.91
N GLY A 87 -26.03 -17.20 -26.38
CA GLY A 87 -24.70 -17.11 -26.96
C GLY A 87 -24.09 -15.71 -26.87
N GLU A 88 -24.60 -14.86 -25.98
CA GLU A 88 -24.06 -13.52 -25.73
C GLU A 88 -22.77 -13.57 -24.89
N TYR A 89 -22.01 -12.48 -24.95
CA TYR A 89 -20.72 -12.25 -24.27
C TYR A 89 -19.53 -13.04 -24.83
N ASP A 90 -18.32 -12.58 -24.49
CA ASP A 90 -17.10 -12.87 -25.27
C ASP A 90 -16.10 -13.79 -24.55
N ALA A 91 -16.40 -14.34 -23.37
CA ALA A 91 -15.47 -15.21 -22.63
C ALA A 91 -14.86 -16.35 -23.46
N PRO A 92 -15.62 -17.09 -24.32
CA PRO A 92 -15.04 -18.11 -25.20
C PRO A 92 -14.02 -17.54 -26.19
N TYR A 93 -14.26 -16.33 -26.70
CA TYR A 93 -13.35 -15.66 -27.62
C TYR A 93 -12.11 -15.14 -26.89
N ALA A 94 -12.29 -14.52 -25.71
CA ALA A 94 -11.21 -14.00 -24.88
C ALA A 94 -10.25 -15.11 -24.45
N ALA A 95 -10.76 -16.22 -23.89
CA ALA A 95 -9.94 -17.38 -23.52
C ALA A 95 -9.19 -17.96 -24.74
N GLY A 96 -9.86 -18.08 -25.90
CA GLY A 96 -9.23 -18.54 -27.14
C GLY A 96 -8.15 -17.60 -27.67
N LYS A 97 -8.33 -16.28 -27.55
CA LYS A 97 -7.33 -15.27 -27.92
C LYS A 97 -6.10 -15.40 -27.04
N TRP A 98 -6.28 -15.46 -25.72
CA TRP A 98 -5.17 -15.54 -24.77
C TRP A 98 -4.44 -16.89 -24.82
N TYR A 99 -5.14 -17.98 -25.09
CA TYR A 99 -4.50 -19.27 -25.41
C TYR A 99 -3.53 -19.16 -26.60
N ASN A 100 -3.91 -18.43 -27.65
CA ASN A 100 -3.04 -18.20 -28.80
C ASN A 100 -1.87 -17.26 -28.47
N ASN A 101 -2.07 -16.26 -27.60
CA ASN A 101 -0.99 -15.39 -27.12
C ASN A 101 0.03 -16.19 -26.31
N THR A 102 -0.41 -16.99 -25.34
CA THR A 102 0.45 -17.91 -24.57
C THR A 102 1.27 -18.78 -25.51
N ARG A 103 0.62 -19.47 -26.46
CA ARG A 103 1.33 -20.30 -27.44
C ARG A 103 2.35 -19.50 -28.26
N GLY A 104 2.00 -18.28 -28.67
CA GLY A 104 2.88 -17.39 -29.42
C GLY A 104 4.15 -17.04 -28.65
N ASN A 105 3.99 -16.63 -27.39
CA ASN A 105 5.09 -16.28 -26.50
C ASN A 105 5.98 -17.48 -26.16
N MET A 106 5.40 -18.65 -25.86
CA MET A 106 6.16 -19.88 -25.66
C MET A 106 6.98 -20.27 -26.91
N THR A 107 6.42 -20.08 -28.11
CA THR A 107 7.11 -20.42 -29.37
C THR A 107 8.36 -19.58 -29.60
N VAL A 108 8.40 -18.34 -29.10
CA VAL A 108 9.56 -17.44 -29.23
C VAL A 108 10.44 -17.41 -27.98
N GLY A 109 10.12 -18.20 -26.95
CA GLY A 109 10.85 -18.24 -25.68
C GLY A 109 10.65 -17.01 -24.79
N ASN A 110 9.57 -16.25 -24.98
CA ASN A 110 9.21 -15.12 -24.13
C ASN A 110 8.40 -15.63 -22.93
N TRP A 111 9.07 -16.24 -21.96
CA TRP A 111 8.43 -17.07 -20.94
C TRP A 111 7.61 -16.28 -19.92
N GLU A 112 8.10 -15.15 -19.42
CA GLU A 112 7.34 -14.30 -18.48
C GLU A 112 5.99 -13.89 -19.06
N GLU A 113 6.00 -13.33 -20.28
CA GLU A 113 4.77 -12.97 -21.00
C GLU A 113 3.91 -14.20 -21.36
N ALA A 114 4.52 -15.36 -21.59
CA ALA A 114 3.77 -16.59 -21.85
C ALA A 114 2.98 -17.03 -20.62
N PHE A 115 3.60 -17.05 -19.45
CA PHE A 115 2.97 -17.42 -18.19
C PHE A 115 1.95 -16.37 -17.76
N PHE A 116 2.25 -15.08 -17.91
CA PHE A 116 1.26 -14.01 -17.72
C PHE A 116 0.04 -14.19 -18.63
N SER A 117 0.25 -14.36 -19.94
CA SER A 117 -0.83 -14.64 -20.89
C SER A 117 -1.61 -15.91 -20.53
N MET A 118 -0.95 -16.91 -19.96
CA MET A 118 -1.56 -18.17 -19.53
C MET A 118 -2.46 -17.95 -18.31
N GLY A 119 -2.08 -17.05 -17.41
CA GLY A 119 -2.90 -16.60 -16.29
C GLY A 119 -4.17 -15.93 -16.80
N VAL A 120 -4.03 -14.96 -17.69
CA VAL A 120 -5.16 -14.25 -18.31
C VAL A 120 -6.09 -15.21 -19.06
N MET A 121 -5.53 -16.18 -19.78
CA MET A 121 -6.32 -17.24 -20.42
C MET A 121 -7.11 -18.05 -19.39
N SER A 122 -6.50 -18.42 -18.27
CA SER A 122 -7.16 -19.20 -17.23
C SER A 122 -8.33 -18.43 -16.59
N HIS A 123 -8.19 -17.11 -16.40
CA HIS A 123 -9.25 -16.24 -15.89
C HIS A 123 -10.52 -16.33 -16.74
N TYR A 124 -10.44 -15.92 -18.00
CA TYR A 124 -11.58 -15.97 -18.93
C TYR A 124 -12.08 -17.39 -19.20
N PHE A 125 -11.25 -18.40 -18.96
CA PHE A 125 -11.67 -19.79 -19.05
C PHE A 125 -12.58 -20.18 -17.89
N VAL A 126 -12.25 -19.76 -16.66
CA VAL A 126 -12.94 -20.20 -15.45
C VAL A 126 -14.18 -19.37 -15.10
N ASP A 127 -14.32 -18.13 -15.58
CA ASP A 127 -15.48 -17.30 -15.25
C ASP A 127 -16.80 -17.96 -15.62
N PRO A 128 -17.00 -18.49 -16.83
CA PRO A 128 -18.26 -19.15 -17.13
C PRO A 128 -18.41 -20.50 -16.41
N HIS A 129 -17.43 -20.96 -15.63
CA HIS A 129 -17.58 -22.14 -14.77
C HIS A 129 -18.28 -21.83 -13.43
N ILE A 130 -18.56 -20.57 -13.08
CA ILE A 130 -19.45 -20.23 -11.96
C ILE A 130 -20.86 -19.89 -12.49
N PRO A 131 -21.95 -20.32 -11.81
CA PRO A 131 -23.31 -20.06 -12.30
C PRO A 131 -23.58 -18.58 -12.55
N VAL A 132 -23.12 -17.69 -11.68
CA VAL A 132 -23.46 -16.25 -11.71
C VAL A 132 -22.96 -15.49 -12.94
N HIS A 133 -22.09 -16.10 -13.76
CA HIS A 133 -21.58 -15.50 -15.01
C HIS A 133 -22.25 -16.05 -16.28
N THR A 134 -23.29 -16.85 -16.10
CA THR A 134 -23.98 -17.51 -17.19
C THR A 134 -25.36 -16.94 -17.50
N ASP A 135 -25.82 -15.94 -16.74
CA ASP A 135 -27.08 -15.23 -16.98
C ASP A 135 -27.10 -13.84 -16.31
N GLU A 136 -28.24 -13.13 -16.40
CA GLU A 136 -28.45 -11.75 -15.98
C GLU A 136 -28.05 -11.47 -14.51
N ASN A 137 -27.09 -10.56 -14.29
CA ASN A 137 -26.66 -10.15 -12.95
C ASN A 137 -27.82 -9.70 -12.02
N TRP A 138 -27.70 -10.03 -10.73
CA TRP A 138 -28.63 -9.59 -9.68
C TRP A 138 -27.93 -9.24 -8.35
N ILE A 139 -28.68 -8.73 -7.39
CA ILE A 139 -28.13 -8.20 -6.13
C ILE A 139 -27.34 -9.22 -5.27
N GLY A 140 -27.62 -10.52 -5.40
CA GLY A 140 -26.95 -11.58 -4.65
C GLY A 140 -25.71 -12.15 -5.33
N HIS A 141 -25.38 -11.69 -6.53
CA HIS A 141 -24.19 -12.11 -7.29
C HIS A 141 -22.92 -12.04 -6.44
N SER A 142 -22.59 -10.84 -5.96
CA SER A 142 -21.42 -10.59 -5.11
C SER A 142 -21.48 -11.29 -3.74
N ALA A 143 -22.66 -11.72 -3.31
CA ALA A 143 -22.82 -12.46 -2.06
C ALA A 143 -22.29 -13.89 -2.21
N TYR A 144 -22.59 -14.55 -3.33
CA TYR A 144 -22.15 -15.91 -3.60
C TYR A 144 -20.64 -16.01 -3.78
N GLU A 145 -20.04 -15.11 -4.56
CA GLU A 145 -18.59 -15.08 -4.77
C GLU A 145 -17.83 -14.81 -3.46
N ARG A 146 -18.36 -13.92 -2.62
CA ARG A 146 -17.77 -13.65 -1.31
C ARG A 146 -17.89 -14.83 -0.36
N ASP A 147 -19.03 -15.52 -0.35
CA ASP A 147 -19.27 -16.72 0.47
C ASP A 147 -18.28 -17.85 0.07
N ILE A 148 -18.01 -18.01 -1.23
CA ILE A 148 -16.98 -18.93 -1.74
C ILE A 148 -15.59 -18.54 -1.22
N ASN A 149 -15.17 -17.28 -1.39
CA ASN A 149 -13.83 -16.85 -0.96
C ASN A 149 -13.63 -17.08 0.54
N ALA A 150 -14.66 -16.84 1.35
CA ALA A 150 -14.61 -17.00 2.80
C ALA A 150 -14.46 -18.46 3.25
N HIS A 151 -14.78 -19.43 2.38
CA HIS A 151 -14.84 -20.85 2.71
C HIS A 151 -14.06 -21.73 1.74
N LEU A 152 -13.13 -21.15 0.98
CA LEU A 152 -12.43 -21.86 -0.10
C LEU A 152 -11.68 -23.10 0.42
N GLU A 153 -11.05 -22.99 1.59
CA GLU A 153 -10.36 -24.09 2.27
C GLU A 153 -11.31 -25.18 2.80
N ASP A 154 -12.60 -24.88 2.98
CA ASP A 154 -13.63 -25.82 3.44
C ASP A 154 -14.29 -26.61 2.29
N LEU A 155 -13.98 -26.26 1.04
CA LEU A 155 -14.52 -26.91 -0.16
C LEU A 155 -13.71 -28.15 -0.53
N VAL A 156 -14.41 -29.22 -0.90
CA VAL A 156 -13.76 -30.47 -1.29
C VAL A 156 -13.52 -30.47 -2.79
N ILE A 157 -12.24 -30.49 -3.19
CA ILE A 157 -11.84 -30.64 -4.58
C ILE A 157 -11.95 -32.11 -4.98
N GLY A 158 -12.60 -32.36 -6.12
CA GLY A 158 -12.72 -33.70 -6.69
C GLY A 158 -11.40 -34.20 -7.30
N ILE A 159 -11.47 -35.32 -8.03
CA ILE A 159 -10.29 -35.91 -8.65
C ILE A 159 -9.81 -35.01 -9.79
N LEU A 160 -8.52 -34.66 -9.75
CA LEU A 160 -7.83 -33.92 -10.81
C LEU A 160 -7.14 -34.89 -11.78
N ALA A 161 -7.28 -34.62 -13.08
CA ALA A 161 -6.68 -35.44 -14.12
C ALA A 161 -6.28 -34.61 -15.35
N GLU A 162 -5.04 -34.78 -15.79
CA GLU A 162 -4.55 -34.22 -17.04
C GLU A 162 -5.31 -34.83 -18.23
N THR A 163 -5.92 -33.99 -19.05
CA THR A 163 -6.52 -34.41 -20.31
C THR A 163 -6.10 -33.48 -21.44
N PRO A 164 -5.95 -33.96 -22.68
CA PRO A 164 -5.65 -33.09 -23.81
C PRO A 164 -6.75 -32.04 -24.00
N ALA A 165 -6.37 -30.75 -24.01
CA ALA A 165 -7.31 -29.68 -24.31
C ALA A 165 -7.64 -29.64 -25.80
N GLY A 166 -8.95 -29.60 -26.10
CA GLY A 166 -9.48 -29.49 -27.45
C GLY A 166 -9.59 -28.03 -27.92
N ASN A 167 -10.80 -27.64 -28.35
CA ASN A 167 -11.09 -26.25 -28.67
C ASN A 167 -11.37 -25.48 -27.38
N VAL A 168 -10.47 -24.57 -26.99
CA VAL A 168 -10.58 -23.78 -25.76
C VAL A 168 -11.90 -23.02 -25.68
N SER A 169 -12.30 -22.34 -26.75
CA SER A 169 -13.58 -21.62 -26.79
C SER A 169 -14.75 -22.57 -26.54
N GLN A 170 -14.72 -23.79 -27.09
CA GLN A 170 -15.75 -24.78 -26.82
C GLN A 170 -15.72 -25.27 -25.37
N MET A 171 -14.53 -25.45 -24.78
CA MET A 171 -14.41 -25.85 -23.38
C MET A 171 -15.01 -24.80 -22.43
N VAL A 172 -14.87 -23.51 -22.75
CA VAL A 172 -15.56 -22.42 -22.01
C VAL A 172 -17.08 -22.54 -22.13
N VAL A 173 -17.58 -22.73 -23.35
CA VAL A 173 -19.03 -22.95 -23.60
C VAL A 173 -19.53 -24.17 -22.81
N ASP A 174 -18.78 -25.26 -22.79
CA ASP A 174 -19.13 -26.48 -22.05
C ASP A 174 -19.09 -26.27 -20.52
N GLY A 175 -18.20 -25.40 -20.04
CA GLY A 175 -18.18 -24.90 -18.66
C GLY A 175 -19.46 -24.14 -18.30
N ALA A 176 -19.80 -23.15 -19.12
CA ALA A 176 -20.98 -22.33 -18.98
C ALA A 176 -22.28 -23.14 -19.03
N MET A 177 -22.42 -24.06 -19.99
CA MET A 177 -23.56 -24.96 -20.09
C MET A 177 -23.73 -25.86 -18.85
N TYR A 178 -22.64 -26.16 -18.14
CA TYR A 178 -22.68 -26.97 -16.92
C TYR A 178 -23.09 -26.13 -15.72
N SER A 179 -22.40 -25.01 -15.47
CA SER A 179 -22.65 -24.14 -14.32
C SER A 179 -24.03 -23.48 -14.39
N HIS A 180 -24.50 -23.13 -15.60
CA HIS A 180 -25.82 -22.53 -15.83
C HIS A 180 -26.99 -23.41 -15.35
N GLN A 181 -26.82 -24.73 -15.28
CA GLN A 181 -27.84 -25.65 -14.73
C GLN A 181 -28.16 -25.36 -13.26
N PHE A 182 -27.28 -24.63 -12.58
CA PHE A 182 -27.41 -24.27 -11.17
C PHE A 182 -27.75 -22.79 -10.96
N TYR A 183 -27.92 -22.00 -12.03
CA TYR A 183 -28.16 -20.56 -11.96
C TYR A 183 -29.35 -20.21 -11.06
N ASP A 184 -30.53 -20.74 -11.38
CA ASP A 184 -31.76 -20.47 -10.62
C ASP A 184 -31.64 -20.89 -9.14
N MET A 185 -30.92 -21.97 -8.86
CA MET A 185 -30.71 -22.45 -7.48
C MET A 185 -29.79 -21.50 -6.69
N VAL A 186 -28.75 -20.96 -7.31
CA VAL A 186 -27.91 -19.91 -6.70
C VAL A 186 -28.73 -18.63 -6.53
N TYR A 187 -29.47 -18.21 -7.55
CA TYR A 187 -30.33 -17.04 -7.49
C TYR A 187 -31.29 -17.07 -6.30
N GLU A 188 -31.98 -18.20 -6.10
CA GLU A 188 -32.91 -18.38 -4.98
C GLU A 188 -32.19 -18.43 -3.61
N ALA A 189 -30.99 -18.98 -3.54
CA ALA A 189 -30.23 -19.11 -2.30
C ALA A 189 -29.54 -17.81 -1.85
N TYR A 190 -29.27 -16.90 -2.78
CA TYR A 190 -28.65 -15.59 -2.51
C TYR A 190 -29.59 -14.44 -2.93
N PRO A 191 -30.66 -14.16 -2.17
CA PRO A 191 -31.61 -13.09 -2.53
C PRO A 191 -31.11 -11.66 -2.24
N GLU A 192 -30.12 -11.49 -1.38
CA GLU A 192 -29.62 -10.20 -0.89
C GLU A 192 -28.08 -10.13 -0.91
N THR A 193 -27.51 -8.92 -0.88
CA THR A 193 -26.05 -8.68 -0.95
C THR A 193 -25.23 -9.35 0.15
N ASN A 194 -25.85 -9.68 1.29
CA ASN A 194 -25.21 -10.28 2.47
C ASN A 194 -25.66 -11.73 2.73
N SER A 195 -26.26 -12.37 1.74
CA SER A 195 -26.68 -13.77 1.87
C SER A 195 -25.47 -14.69 2.03
N GLU A 196 -25.60 -15.70 2.88
CA GLU A 196 -24.63 -16.80 3.06
C GLU A 196 -25.41 -18.11 3.04
N ALA A 197 -25.06 -19.01 2.13
CA ALA A 197 -25.74 -20.28 1.95
C ALA A 197 -24.78 -21.45 1.70
N LEU A 198 -23.52 -21.18 1.35
CA LEU A 198 -22.57 -22.20 0.92
C LEU A 198 -22.38 -23.29 1.98
N MET A 199 -22.17 -22.89 3.24
CA MET A 199 -21.91 -23.83 4.34
C MET A 199 -23.17 -24.37 5.01
N THR A 200 -24.32 -23.74 4.79
CA THR A 200 -25.59 -24.12 5.42
C THR A 200 -26.53 -24.90 4.49
N ASN A 201 -26.30 -24.84 3.18
CA ASN A 201 -27.07 -25.54 2.16
C ASN A 201 -26.19 -26.54 1.41
N SER A 202 -26.33 -27.82 1.74
CA SER A 202 -25.52 -28.89 1.14
C SER A 202 -25.65 -29.00 -0.38
N THR A 203 -26.78 -28.58 -0.95
CA THR A 203 -26.98 -28.61 -2.41
C THR A 203 -26.12 -27.54 -3.09
N ILE A 204 -26.13 -26.32 -2.54
CA ILE A 204 -25.27 -25.22 -2.99
C ILE A 204 -23.80 -25.62 -2.88
N LYS A 205 -23.39 -26.15 -1.71
CA LYS A 205 -22.02 -26.64 -1.50
C LYS A 205 -21.60 -27.64 -2.57
N THR A 206 -22.38 -28.69 -2.77
CA THR A 206 -22.01 -29.79 -3.67
C THR A 206 -21.87 -29.35 -5.13
N PHE A 207 -22.77 -28.53 -5.68
CA PHE A 207 -22.55 -28.09 -7.06
C PHE A 207 -21.44 -27.04 -7.16
N THR A 208 -21.23 -26.22 -6.12
CA THR A 208 -20.11 -25.25 -6.10
C THR A 208 -18.78 -26.02 -6.17
N GLU A 209 -18.63 -27.07 -5.36
CA GLU A 209 -17.48 -27.98 -5.40
C GLU A 209 -17.31 -28.64 -6.77
N ASN A 210 -18.40 -29.05 -7.41
CA ASN A 210 -18.34 -29.63 -8.76
C ASN A 210 -17.92 -28.60 -9.83
N CYS A 211 -18.45 -27.38 -9.76
CA CYS A 211 -18.09 -26.28 -10.65
C CYS A 211 -16.61 -25.90 -10.49
N LEU A 212 -16.15 -25.76 -9.24
CA LEU A 212 -14.76 -25.50 -8.88
C LEU A 212 -13.83 -26.61 -9.38
N THR A 213 -14.16 -27.87 -9.11
CA THR A 213 -13.39 -29.03 -9.61
C THR A 213 -13.31 -29.06 -11.13
N LYS A 214 -14.38 -28.66 -11.83
CA LYS A 214 -14.42 -28.61 -13.28
C LYS A 214 -13.57 -27.46 -13.83
N ALA A 215 -13.59 -26.30 -13.17
CA ALA A 215 -12.71 -25.18 -13.47
C ALA A 215 -11.24 -25.59 -13.35
N ILE A 216 -10.83 -26.19 -12.21
CA ILE A 216 -9.46 -26.67 -11.97
C ILE A 216 -9.04 -27.71 -13.02
N ASN A 217 -9.86 -28.73 -13.29
CA ASN A 217 -9.53 -29.73 -14.31
C ASN A 217 -9.41 -29.14 -15.72
N GLY A 218 -10.23 -28.15 -16.05
CA GLY A 218 -10.16 -27.44 -17.32
C GLY A 218 -8.86 -26.65 -17.45
N THR A 219 -8.50 -25.87 -16.42
CA THR A 219 -7.23 -25.14 -16.34
C THR A 219 -6.03 -26.08 -16.41
N LEU A 220 -6.03 -27.17 -15.63
CA LEU A 220 -5.03 -28.23 -15.67
C LEU A 220 -4.89 -28.81 -17.09
N SER A 221 -5.99 -29.05 -17.79
CA SER A 221 -5.97 -29.57 -19.16
C SER A 221 -5.36 -28.57 -20.14
N LEU A 222 -5.60 -27.26 -19.97
CA LEU A 222 -4.97 -26.21 -20.76
C LEU A 222 -3.46 -26.15 -20.51
N PHE A 223 -3.04 -26.13 -19.24
CA PHE A 223 -1.63 -26.14 -18.84
C PHE A 223 -0.93 -27.38 -19.38
N TYR A 224 -1.49 -28.56 -19.13
CA TYR A 224 -1.02 -29.83 -19.66
C TYR A 224 -0.85 -29.77 -21.18
N ASN A 225 -1.81 -29.22 -21.93
CA ASN A 225 -1.71 -29.15 -23.38
C ASN A 225 -0.49 -28.34 -23.84
N PHE A 226 -0.15 -27.23 -23.18
CA PHE A 226 1.05 -26.46 -23.52
C PHE A 226 2.35 -27.26 -23.31
N THR A 227 2.40 -28.10 -22.28
CA THR A 227 3.56 -28.97 -22.00
C THR A 227 3.82 -30.02 -23.10
N GLN A 228 2.87 -30.25 -24.01
CA GLN A 228 2.98 -31.28 -25.06
C GLN A 228 3.65 -30.79 -26.35
N TYR A 229 3.77 -29.48 -26.57
CA TYR A 229 4.19 -28.93 -27.87
C TYR A 229 5.52 -28.19 -27.87
N VAL A 230 6.05 -27.88 -26.68
CA VAL A 230 7.34 -27.21 -26.49
C VAL A 230 8.11 -27.92 -25.38
N GLU A 231 9.43 -27.75 -25.38
CA GLU A 231 10.26 -28.18 -24.26
C GLU A 231 10.14 -27.14 -23.12
N PRO A 232 10.27 -27.56 -21.85
CA PRO A 232 10.24 -26.63 -20.72
C PRO A 232 11.39 -25.60 -20.82
N PRO A 233 11.17 -24.36 -20.35
CA PRO A 233 12.24 -23.39 -20.23
C PRO A 233 13.37 -23.93 -19.35
N ASP A 234 14.60 -23.52 -19.66
CA ASP A 234 15.71 -23.69 -18.73
C ASP A 234 15.52 -22.70 -17.57
N VAL A 235 15.06 -23.23 -16.44
CA VAL A 235 14.90 -22.50 -15.18
C VAL A 235 16.05 -22.77 -14.21
N SER A 236 17.17 -23.29 -14.71
CA SER A 236 18.36 -23.48 -13.88
C SER A 236 18.90 -22.12 -13.43
N VAL A 237 18.95 -21.95 -12.11
CA VAL A 237 19.44 -20.72 -11.51
C VAL A 237 20.96 -20.74 -11.46
N PHE A 238 21.58 -19.72 -12.03
CA PHE A 238 23.01 -19.46 -11.88
C PHE A 238 23.23 -18.35 -10.85
N TYR A 239 23.81 -18.71 -9.71
CA TYR A 239 24.16 -17.74 -8.68
C TYR A 239 25.46 -17.01 -9.03
N GLN A 240 25.34 -15.73 -9.33
CA GLN A 240 26.46 -14.81 -9.54
C GLN A 240 26.84 -14.06 -8.26
N TYR A 241 25.88 -13.86 -7.37
CA TYR A 241 26.00 -13.06 -6.16
C TYR A 241 25.60 -13.86 -4.93
N VAL A 242 25.98 -13.38 -3.76
CA VAL A 242 25.56 -13.97 -2.48
C VAL A 242 24.82 -12.95 -1.63
N ALA A 243 23.62 -13.30 -1.18
CA ALA A 243 22.85 -12.55 -0.21
C ALA A 243 22.87 -13.28 1.14
N LEU A 244 23.49 -12.70 2.16
CA LEU A 244 23.51 -13.24 3.52
C LEU A 244 22.39 -12.59 4.34
N PHE A 245 21.44 -13.41 4.79
CA PHE A 245 20.34 -13.01 5.65
C PHE A 245 20.64 -13.32 7.10
N ASP A 246 20.41 -12.35 7.96
CA ASP A 246 20.53 -12.53 9.40
C ASP A 246 19.31 -13.26 9.99
N TYR A 247 19.58 -14.39 10.64
CA TYR A 247 18.63 -15.19 11.43
C TYR A 247 19.13 -15.37 12.88
N ALA A 248 20.23 -14.72 13.26
CA ALA A 248 20.92 -14.97 14.53
C ALA A 248 20.36 -14.13 15.69
N HIS A 249 19.59 -13.08 15.40
CA HIS A 249 19.25 -12.02 16.37
C HIS A 249 17.77 -11.98 16.75
N SER A 250 17.12 -13.15 16.81
CA SER A 250 15.67 -13.26 17.05
C SER A 250 14.87 -12.32 16.15
N ASN A 251 15.29 -12.26 14.89
CA ASN A 251 14.81 -11.33 13.88
C ASN A 251 13.33 -11.55 13.61
N ASP A 252 12.54 -10.48 13.71
CA ASP A 252 11.13 -10.49 13.32
C ASP A 252 10.99 -10.83 11.83
N TYR A 253 9.83 -11.34 11.42
CA TYR A 253 9.51 -11.77 10.05
C TYR A 253 10.34 -12.92 9.47
N THR A 254 11.30 -13.50 10.21
CA THR A 254 12.11 -14.63 9.69
C THR A 254 11.47 -15.99 9.89
N ASP A 255 10.71 -16.15 10.99
CA ASP A 255 10.05 -17.40 11.37
C ASP A 255 8.68 -17.10 12.00
N TYR A 256 7.68 -17.89 11.66
CA TYR A 256 6.39 -17.88 12.35
C TYR A 256 5.94 -19.31 12.60
N PHE A 257 5.89 -19.70 13.88
CA PHE A 257 5.58 -21.05 14.34
C PHE A 257 6.48 -22.15 13.77
N GLY A 258 7.76 -21.86 13.53
CA GLY A 258 8.72 -22.81 12.98
C GLY A 258 8.72 -22.90 11.46
N GLU A 259 7.92 -22.07 10.79
CA GLU A 259 7.93 -21.92 9.35
C GLU A 259 8.73 -20.69 8.96
N ASP A 260 9.66 -20.87 8.03
CA ASP A 260 10.41 -19.79 7.40
C ASP A 260 9.46 -18.85 6.66
N LYS A 261 9.62 -17.55 6.88
CA LYS A 261 8.79 -16.50 6.27
C LYS A 261 9.54 -15.62 5.28
N LEU A 262 10.69 -16.10 4.81
CA LEU A 262 11.46 -15.47 3.74
C LEU A 262 11.60 -16.40 2.53
N THR A 263 10.61 -17.24 2.27
CA THR A 263 10.67 -18.23 1.17
C THR A 263 10.46 -17.58 -0.19
N SER A 264 9.55 -16.60 -0.29
CA SER A 264 9.23 -15.90 -1.53
C SER A 264 10.36 -14.97 -1.97
N VAL A 265 11.00 -14.29 -1.01
CA VAL A 265 12.20 -13.49 -1.31
C VAL A 265 13.37 -14.36 -1.79
N ASN A 266 13.53 -15.58 -1.27
CA ASN A 266 14.57 -16.51 -1.75
C ASN A 266 14.38 -16.84 -3.25
N GLN A 267 13.14 -17.05 -3.69
CA GLN A 267 12.85 -17.27 -5.12
C GLN A 267 13.22 -16.04 -5.96
N THR A 268 12.91 -14.85 -5.48
CA THR A 268 13.23 -13.60 -6.19
C THR A 268 14.74 -13.36 -6.26
N LEU A 269 15.45 -13.58 -5.17
CA LEU A 269 16.92 -13.55 -5.13
C LEU A 269 17.50 -14.52 -6.16
N ALA A 270 17.00 -15.75 -6.20
CA ALA A 270 17.44 -16.75 -7.15
C ALA A 270 17.24 -16.27 -8.61
N ARG A 271 16.09 -15.69 -8.94
CA ARG A 271 15.82 -15.09 -10.26
C ARG A 271 16.79 -13.94 -10.60
N LYS A 272 17.21 -13.15 -9.61
CA LYS A 272 18.21 -12.08 -9.75
C LYS A 272 19.66 -12.57 -9.62
N GLY A 273 19.88 -13.89 -9.56
CA GLY A 273 21.21 -14.50 -9.53
C GLY A 273 21.91 -14.45 -8.16
N PHE A 274 21.16 -14.27 -7.06
CA PHE A 274 21.67 -14.31 -5.70
C PHE A 274 21.46 -15.68 -5.06
N GLU A 275 22.53 -16.25 -4.52
CA GLU A 275 22.46 -17.35 -3.56
C GLU A 275 22.07 -16.78 -2.20
N MET A 276 20.89 -17.13 -1.68
CA MET A 276 20.52 -16.81 -0.31
C MET A 276 21.29 -17.73 0.66
N ARG A 277 21.98 -17.14 1.61
CA ARG A 277 22.60 -17.84 2.75
C ARG A 277 21.97 -17.31 4.03
N LYS A 278 21.71 -18.20 4.98
CA LYS A 278 21.15 -17.84 6.29
C LYS A 278 22.23 -17.90 7.35
N GLN A 279 22.36 -16.82 8.10
CA GLN A 279 23.26 -16.76 9.24
C GLN A 279 22.47 -16.97 10.53
N THR A 280 22.64 -18.13 11.17
CA THR A 280 21.92 -18.50 12.39
C THR A 280 22.75 -18.38 13.66
N THR A 281 23.96 -17.84 13.55
CA THR A 281 24.90 -17.61 14.66
C THR A 281 25.47 -16.21 14.60
N GLU A 282 26.12 -15.75 15.68
CA GLU A 282 26.84 -14.47 15.72
C GLU A 282 27.71 -14.26 14.46
N LEU A 283 27.62 -13.08 13.85
CA LEU A 283 28.32 -12.73 12.62
C LEU A 283 29.83 -12.56 12.83
N THR A 284 30.63 -13.18 11.96
CA THR A 284 32.08 -12.98 11.92
C THR A 284 32.54 -12.44 10.58
N GLU A 285 33.77 -11.89 10.53
CA GLU A 285 34.37 -11.46 9.26
C GLU A 285 34.45 -12.60 8.23
N SER A 286 34.62 -13.86 8.68
CA SER A 286 34.66 -15.01 7.78
C SER A 286 33.32 -15.31 7.12
N ASP A 287 32.20 -15.04 7.80
CA ASP A 287 30.86 -15.31 7.28
C ASP A 287 30.49 -14.34 6.14
N LEU A 288 31.07 -13.14 6.16
CA LEU A 288 30.87 -12.10 5.15
C LEU A 288 31.79 -12.25 3.91
N ILE A 289 32.67 -13.25 3.88
CA ILE A 289 33.55 -13.48 2.73
C ILE A 289 32.72 -13.90 1.51
N GLY A 290 32.84 -13.12 0.43
CA GLY A 290 32.11 -13.37 -0.81
C GLY A 290 30.64 -13.00 -0.76
N VAL A 291 30.18 -12.38 0.32
CA VAL A 291 28.82 -11.81 0.43
C VAL A 291 28.78 -10.49 -0.32
N ASP A 292 27.79 -10.31 -1.18
CA ASP A 292 27.57 -9.09 -1.96
C ASP A 292 26.43 -8.25 -1.39
N LEU A 293 25.41 -8.90 -0.85
CA LEU A 293 24.27 -8.31 -0.19
C LEU A 293 24.15 -8.84 1.24
N PHE A 294 24.06 -7.98 2.24
CA PHE A 294 23.66 -8.36 3.59
C PHE A 294 22.24 -7.87 3.86
N VAL A 295 21.40 -8.71 4.45
CA VAL A 295 20.02 -8.37 4.78
C VAL A 295 19.76 -8.67 6.24
N ALA A 296 19.27 -7.67 6.97
CA ALA A 296 18.75 -7.86 8.32
C ALA A 296 17.33 -7.29 8.38
N THR A 297 16.41 -8.10 8.90
CA THR A 297 15.06 -7.64 9.25
C THR A 297 15.09 -7.00 10.65
N CYS A 298 13.95 -6.84 11.32
CA CYS A 298 13.92 -6.22 12.65
C CYS A 298 14.53 -7.16 13.72
N ALA A 299 15.82 -6.97 14.02
CA ALA A 299 16.54 -7.68 15.08
C ALA A 299 16.05 -7.29 16.48
N LEU A 300 15.81 -8.30 17.33
CA LEU A 300 15.40 -8.11 18.73
C LEU A 300 16.56 -8.34 19.71
N ASP A 301 17.54 -9.15 19.32
CA ASP A 301 18.77 -9.33 20.09
C ASP A 301 19.86 -8.35 19.65
N ALA A 302 20.73 -7.99 20.59
CA ALA A 302 21.75 -6.98 20.34
C ALA A 302 22.95 -7.52 19.55
N TYR A 303 23.30 -6.83 18.46
CA TYR A 303 24.59 -7.02 17.80
C TYR A 303 25.73 -6.62 18.72
N ILE A 304 26.73 -7.48 18.89
CA ILE A 304 27.90 -7.15 19.69
C ILE A 304 28.94 -6.38 18.86
N THR A 305 29.92 -5.79 19.54
CA THR A 305 30.91 -4.90 18.89
C THR A 305 31.71 -5.58 17.78
N SER A 306 32.02 -6.88 17.90
CA SER A 306 32.72 -7.63 16.86
C SER A 306 31.90 -7.75 15.58
N GLU A 307 30.59 -8.00 15.70
CA GLU A 307 29.68 -8.11 14.56
C GLU A 307 29.57 -6.78 13.82
N LEU A 308 29.31 -5.70 14.56
CA LEU A 308 29.22 -4.35 13.99
C LEU A 308 30.52 -3.95 13.28
N THR A 309 31.67 -4.34 13.84
CA THR A 309 32.99 -4.12 13.22
C THR A 309 33.14 -4.96 11.95
N ALA A 310 32.71 -6.23 11.96
CA ALA A 310 32.77 -7.10 10.79
C ALA A 310 31.90 -6.57 9.64
N ILE A 311 30.67 -6.12 9.94
CA ILE A 311 29.76 -5.51 8.97
C ILE A 311 30.37 -4.23 8.40
N ALA A 312 30.88 -3.33 9.24
CA ALA A 312 31.52 -2.09 8.80
C ALA A 312 32.76 -2.36 7.91
N ASN A 313 33.61 -3.30 8.32
CA ASN A 313 34.77 -3.71 7.53
C ASN A 313 34.35 -4.27 6.17
N TRP A 314 33.36 -5.16 6.14
CA TRP A 314 32.81 -5.73 4.90
C TRP A 314 32.24 -4.64 3.98
N ALA A 315 31.41 -3.72 4.50
CA ALA A 315 30.85 -2.62 3.73
C ALA A 315 31.94 -1.75 3.08
N SER A 316 33.05 -1.54 3.79
CA SER A 316 34.20 -0.76 3.28
C SER A 316 35.03 -1.44 2.18
N THR A 317 34.81 -2.73 1.90
CA THR A 317 35.56 -3.47 0.86
C THR A 317 35.16 -3.08 -0.57
N GLY A 318 34.09 -2.30 -0.72
CA GLY A 318 33.63 -1.73 -1.98
C GLY A 318 32.64 -2.62 -2.72
N ASN A 319 31.74 -1.99 -3.48
CA ASN A 319 30.67 -2.63 -4.25
C ASN A 319 29.85 -3.65 -3.43
N LYS A 320 29.58 -3.33 -2.17
CA LYS A 320 28.67 -4.09 -1.30
C LYS A 320 27.34 -3.37 -1.17
N SER A 321 26.31 -4.12 -0.77
CA SER A 321 24.97 -3.57 -0.60
C SER A 321 24.31 -4.12 0.65
N ILE A 322 23.48 -3.33 1.32
CA ILE A 322 22.73 -3.77 2.50
C ILE A 322 21.25 -3.42 2.38
N ILE A 323 20.39 -4.30 2.88
CA ILE A 323 18.99 -3.99 3.19
C ILE A 323 18.83 -4.11 4.69
N LEU A 324 18.36 -3.03 5.32
CA LEU A 324 17.97 -3.03 6.72
C LEU A 324 16.49 -2.70 6.82
N ALA A 325 15.74 -3.56 7.49
CA ALA A 325 14.37 -3.29 7.85
C ALA A 325 14.22 -3.11 9.36
N ALA A 326 13.33 -2.21 9.76
CA ALA A 326 12.91 -2.05 11.15
C ALA A 326 11.45 -2.50 11.30
N ARG A 327 10.80 -2.08 12.38
CA ARG A 327 9.37 -2.23 12.58
C ARG A 327 8.91 -1.10 13.50
N GLY A 328 7.75 -0.53 13.19
CA GLY A 328 7.08 0.46 14.02
C GLY A 328 6.42 -0.14 15.25
N ASP A 329 6.34 0.68 16.29
CA ASP A 329 6.04 0.29 17.67
C ASP A 329 4.56 -0.01 17.98
N TYR A 330 3.74 -0.28 16.95
CA TYR A 330 2.34 -0.65 17.12
C TYR A 330 2.16 -1.74 18.19
N ASP A 331 3.03 -2.75 18.18
CA ASP A 331 3.13 -3.73 19.27
C ASP A 331 4.49 -3.68 19.97
N TYR A 332 4.67 -4.54 20.97
CA TYR A 332 5.84 -4.53 21.85
C TYR A 332 7.05 -5.29 21.28
N TYR A 333 6.99 -5.77 20.04
CA TYR A 333 8.04 -6.56 19.40
C TYR A 333 8.91 -5.70 18.47
N THR A 334 9.49 -4.63 19.01
CA THR A 334 10.37 -3.73 18.26
C THR A 334 11.64 -3.40 19.04
N ASP A 335 12.76 -3.24 18.33
CA ASP A 335 13.98 -2.64 18.88
C ASP A 335 14.71 -1.85 17.79
N ILE A 336 14.31 -0.60 17.61
CA ILE A 336 14.87 0.31 16.60
C ILE A 336 16.34 0.68 16.88
N ALA A 337 16.87 0.38 18.07
CA ALA A 337 18.27 0.62 18.38
C ALA A 337 19.19 -0.34 17.60
N GLN A 338 18.79 -1.59 17.36
CA GLN A 338 19.63 -2.56 16.67
C GLN A 338 19.93 -2.21 15.21
N PRO A 339 18.94 -1.96 14.34
CA PRO A 339 19.22 -1.56 12.96
C PRO A 339 19.97 -0.20 12.91
N ASN A 340 19.67 0.73 13.82
CA ASN A 340 20.40 2.00 13.91
C ASN A 340 21.88 1.84 14.29
N ARG A 341 22.24 0.83 15.09
CA ARG A 341 23.65 0.55 15.42
C ARG A 341 24.43 0.00 14.22
N ILE A 342 23.77 -0.72 13.30
CA ILE A 342 24.38 -1.11 12.03
C ILE A 342 24.55 0.11 11.13
N LEU A 343 23.52 0.95 11.00
CA LEU A 343 23.57 2.20 10.22
C LEU A 343 24.71 3.10 10.71
N GLU A 344 24.86 3.27 12.02
CA GLU A 344 25.97 4.01 12.62
C GLU A 344 27.33 3.37 12.32
N SER A 345 27.46 2.03 12.38
CA SER A 345 28.75 1.37 12.17
C SER A 345 29.24 1.45 10.72
N VAL A 346 28.33 1.47 9.75
CA VAL A 346 28.66 1.66 8.32
C VAL A 346 28.80 3.13 7.92
N GLY A 347 28.50 4.06 8.83
CA GLY A 347 28.62 5.50 8.61
C GLY A 347 27.48 6.09 7.79
N SER A 348 26.29 5.48 7.83
CA SER A 348 25.09 5.96 7.15
C SER A 348 24.54 7.21 7.84
N ASP A 349 23.90 8.08 7.07
CA ASP A 349 23.14 9.24 7.54
C ASP A 349 21.66 8.93 7.82
N ILE A 350 21.15 7.77 7.38
CA ILE A 350 19.77 7.34 7.62
C ILE A 350 19.60 6.78 9.04
N ARG A 351 18.48 7.08 9.70
CA ARG A 351 18.09 6.49 10.99
C ARG A 351 16.60 6.15 11.04
N PHE A 352 16.26 5.07 11.74
CA PHE A 352 14.89 4.71 12.10
C PHE A 352 14.44 5.48 13.34
N THR A 353 13.16 5.84 13.37
CA THR A 353 12.49 6.48 14.50
C THR A 353 11.90 5.41 15.43
N ASP A 354 11.56 5.75 16.68
CA ASP A 354 10.78 4.86 17.56
C ASP A 354 9.31 5.32 17.53
N ASP A 355 8.63 4.94 16.46
CA ASP A 355 7.25 5.31 16.21
C ASP A 355 6.55 4.21 15.41
N ASN A 356 5.23 4.33 15.28
CA ASN A 356 4.50 3.71 14.19
C ASN A 356 3.90 4.82 13.34
N VAL A 357 3.94 4.62 12.02
CA VAL A 357 3.26 5.48 11.07
C VAL A 357 1.91 4.85 10.73
N TYR A 358 0.84 5.62 10.90
CA TYR A 358 -0.53 5.26 10.58
C TYR A 358 -1.03 6.06 9.38
N MET A 359 -1.99 5.49 8.65
CA MET A 359 -2.70 6.15 7.53
C MET A 359 -4.20 5.89 7.60
N GLU A 360 -4.99 6.75 6.99
CA GLU A 360 -6.43 6.53 6.79
C GLU A 360 -6.68 5.74 5.50
N GLY A 361 -7.78 4.98 5.45
CA GLY A 361 -8.22 4.30 4.21
C GLY A 361 -7.44 3.04 3.84
N THR A 362 -6.67 2.47 4.76
CA THR A 362 -5.88 1.24 4.55
C THR A 362 -6.69 -0.01 4.89
N HIS A 363 -6.23 -1.17 4.42
CA HIS A 363 -6.88 -2.47 4.62
C HIS A 363 -7.16 -2.75 6.11
N ASN A 364 -6.18 -2.44 6.96
CA ASN A 364 -6.28 -2.49 8.42
C ASN A 364 -5.53 -1.29 9.02
N PRO A 365 -5.91 -0.83 10.23
CA PRO A 365 -5.33 0.38 10.81
C PRO A 365 -3.81 0.36 10.90
N TRP A 366 -3.19 -0.82 11.04
CA TRP A 366 -1.75 -1.00 11.23
C TRP A 366 -0.97 -1.13 9.92
N TYR A 367 -1.64 -1.05 8.77
CA TYR A 367 -1.01 -1.08 7.45
C TYR A 367 -0.97 0.33 6.87
N ASN A 368 0.06 0.58 6.06
CA ASN A 368 0.18 1.74 5.18
C ASN A 368 0.14 1.26 3.73
N ASP A 369 -1.03 1.38 3.09
CA ASP A 369 -1.25 1.04 1.68
C ASP A 369 -1.03 2.29 0.82
N ILE A 370 0.03 2.29 0.02
CA ILE A 370 0.54 3.47 -0.65
C ILE A 370 0.33 3.33 -2.16
N TYR A 371 -0.53 4.17 -2.71
CA TYR A 371 -0.89 4.21 -4.13
C TYR A 371 -0.25 5.37 -4.89
N THR A 372 0.41 6.29 -4.17
CA THR A 372 1.10 7.42 -4.78
C THR A 372 2.58 7.10 -4.79
N ILE A 373 3.03 6.49 -5.88
CA ILE A 373 4.42 6.07 -6.06
C ILE A 373 5.18 7.17 -6.84
N PRO A 374 6.34 7.64 -6.35
CA PRO A 374 7.17 8.59 -7.08
C PRO A 374 7.64 8.03 -8.43
N SER A 375 7.94 8.92 -9.39
CA SER A 375 8.30 8.47 -10.74
C SER A 375 9.65 7.72 -10.74
N PRO A 376 9.85 6.73 -11.63
CA PRO A 376 11.11 5.99 -11.69
C PRO A 376 12.33 6.88 -11.95
N GLU A 377 12.15 7.99 -12.68
CA GLU A 377 13.24 8.93 -12.98
C GLU A 377 13.73 9.65 -11.71
N ASP A 378 12.84 9.90 -10.75
CA ASP A 378 13.14 10.57 -9.48
C ASP A 378 13.70 9.59 -8.43
N THR A 379 13.56 8.28 -8.65
CA THR A 379 13.92 7.24 -7.68
C THR A 379 15.04 6.33 -8.15
N LEU A 380 15.83 6.75 -9.15
CA LEU A 380 16.92 5.93 -9.70
C LEU A 380 16.43 4.58 -10.26
N ASN A 381 15.21 4.57 -10.81
CA ASN A 381 14.42 3.42 -11.24
C ASN A 381 14.01 2.44 -10.13
N LEU A 382 14.14 2.79 -8.85
CA LEU A 382 13.70 1.93 -7.76
C LEU A 382 12.18 1.71 -7.78
N THR A 383 11.41 2.64 -8.32
CA THR A 383 9.94 2.53 -8.47
C THR A 383 9.50 2.15 -9.89
N TYR A 384 10.40 1.64 -10.74
CA TYR A 384 10.04 1.17 -12.07
C TYR A 384 9.00 0.04 -12.00
N ASP A 385 7.88 0.20 -12.71
CA ASP A 385 6.73 -0.72 -12.69
C ASP A 385 6.11 -0.99 -11.30
N VAL A 386 6.35 -0.11 -10.32
CA VAL A 386 5.70 -0.14 -8.99
C VAL A 386 4.49 0.78 -9.02
N SER A 387 3.29 0.22 -8.91
CA SER A 387 2.02 0.96 -8.92
C SER A 387 1.46 1.20 -7.52
N ALA A 388 1.66 0.25 -6.61
CA ALA A 388 1.35 0.42 -5.20
C ALA A 388 2.27 -0.44 -4.33
N ILE A 389 2.41 -0.10 -3.06
CA ILE A 389 3.20 -0.86 -2.08
C ILE A 389 2.46 -0.84 -0.74
N THR A 390 2.56 -1.92 0.04
CA THR A 390 2.00 -1.97 1.40
C THR A 390 3.07 -2.23 2.43
N PHE A 391 2.95 -1.58 3.58
CA PHE A 391 3.80 -1.79 4.74
C PHE A 391 2.97 -2.13 5.97
N PHE A 392 3.17 -3.31 6.53
CA PHE A 392 2.68 -3.63 7.86
C PHE A 392 3.53 -2.92 8.93
N SER A 393 2.85 -2.16 9.79
CA SER A 393 3.41 -1.58 11.02
C SER A 393 4.75 -0.84 10.80
N PRO A 394 4.89 0.09 9.84
CA PRO A 394 6.18 0.70 9.56
C PRO A 394 6.52 1.81 10.56
N THR A 395 7.81 1.96 10.83
CA THR A 395 8.39 3.16 11.45
C THR A 395 8.81 4.18 10.37
N SER A 396 8.90 5.46 10.74
CA SER A 396 9.46 6.50 9.88
C SER A 396 11.00 6.54 9.91
N LEU A 397 11.57 7.20 8.91
CA LEU A 397 13.01 7.50 8.83
C LEU A 397 13.30 8.97 9.17
N TYR A 398 14.52 9.25 9.61
CA TYR A 398 15.09 10.59 9.63
C TYR A 398 16.56 10.55 9.20
N PHE A 399 17.11 11.73 8.91
CA PHE A 399 18.42 11.86 8.25
C PHE A 399 19.31 12.79 9.04
N LEU A 400 20.58 12.41 9.20
CA LEU A 400 21.62 13.22 9.86
C LEU A 400 22.24 14.25 8.91
N ASP A 401 22.22 13.93 7.62
CA ASP A 401 22.48 14.79 6.47
C ASP A 401 21.46 14.42 5.38
N ASP A 402 21.00 15.39 4.60
CA ASP A 402 19.98 15.17 3.56
C ASP A 402 20.61 14.74 2.21
N TYR A 403 21.95 14.71 2.13
CA TYR A 403 22.69 14.13 1.01
C TYR A 403 23.96 13.42 1.50
N PRO A 404 24.32 12.23 0.94
CA PRO A 404 23.77 11.59 -0.26
C PRO A 404 22.68 10.55 0.08
N VAL A 405 21.57 10.99 0.68
CA VAL A 405 20.38 10.19 0.98
C VAL A 405 19.29 10.51 -0.04
N LEU A 406 18.53 9.50 -0.46
CA LEU A 406 17.35 9.64 -1.31
C LEU A 406 16.18 8.88 -0.67
N PRO A 407 15.19 9.56 -0.09
CA PRO A 407 13.95 8.92 0.31
C PRO A 407 13.17 8.48 -0.92
N VAL A 408 12.60 7.27 -0.89
CA VAL A 408 12.00 6.63 -2.07
C VAL A 408 10.50 6.45 -1.92
N ILE A 409 10.04 6.01 -0.75
CA ILE A 409 8.62 5.84 -0.44
C ILE A 409 8.29 6.69 0.79
N TYR A 410 7.19 7.43 0.70
CA TYR A 410 6.63 8.25 1.77
C TYR A 410 5.27 7.71 2.18
N ALA A 411 4.80 8.06 3.38
CA ALA A 411 3.39 7.91 3.72
C ALA A 411 2.51 8.77 2.80
N ASP A 412 1.21 8.53 2.75
CA ASP A 412 0.31 9.39 1.98
C ASP A 412 -0.04 10.68 2.75
N VAL A 413 -0.90 11.51 2.17
CA VAL A 413 -1.33 12.78 2.76
C VAL A 413 -1.97 12.63 4.15
N THR A 414 -2.53 11.47 4.48
CA THR A 414 -3.18 11.20 5.76
C THR A 414 -2.24 10.62 6.82
N GLY A 415 -1.00 10.29 6.43
CA GLY A 415 0.01 9.71 7.29
C GLY A 415 0.28 10.52 8.56
N TYR A 416 0.41 9.85 9.70
CA TYR A 416 0.82 10.45 10.97
C TYR A 416 1.58 9.45 11.85
N GLN A 417 2.51 9.96 12.66
CA GLN A 417 3.31 9.20 13.61
C GLN A 417 2.65 9.21 14.99
N THR A 418 2.84 8.12 15.70
CA THR A 418 2.45 8.00 17.11
C THR A 418 3.50 7.21 17.89
N ASP A 419 3.50 7.43 19.19
CA ASP A 419 4.30 6.72 20.19
C ASP A 419 3.37 5.81 20.98
N GLN A 420 3.40 4.52 20.71
CA GLN A 420 2.60 3.50 21.39
C GLN A 420 3.40 2.90 22.53
N SER A 421 4.69 2.70 22.30
CA SER A 421 5.62 2.05 23.18
C SER A 421 6.86 2.93 23.34
N PRO A 422 7.25 3.29 24.58
CA PRO A 422 8.45 4.08 24.80
C PRO A 422 9.72 3.39 24.23
N PRO A 423 10.78 4.16 23.93
CA PRO A 423 10.92 5.61 24.12
C PRO A 423 10.14 6.54 23.18
N VAL A 424 9.99 7.81 23.59
CA VAL A 424 9.38 8.84 22.75
C VAL A 424 10.23 9.06 21.49
N PRO A 425 9.63 9.17 20.30
CA PRO A 425 10.35 9.43 19.05
C PRO A 425 11.13 10.75 19.11
N ASN A 426 12.39 10.67 18.69
CA ASN A 426 13.30 11.83 18.69
C ASN A 426 12.98 12.83 17.57
N THR A 427 12.43 12.34 16.44
CA THR A 427 12.10 13.14 15.26
C THR A 427 10.63 12.96 14.93
N ILE A 428 9.91 14.08 14.83
CA ILE A 428 8.49 14.12 14.49
C ILE A 428 8.31 14.97 13.24
N TRP A 429 7.85 14.32 12.18
CA TRP A 429 7.34 14.87 10.93
C TRP A 429 5.89 15.34 11.08
N ASP A 430 5.00 14.44 11.50
CA ASP A 430 3.60 14.75 11.83
C ASP A 430 3.09 13.79 12.90
N ASN A 431 2.49 14.30 13.97
CA ASN A 431 1.89 13.51 15.05
C ASN A 431 0.41 13.83 15.26
N VAL A 432 -0.24 14.44 14.26
CA VAL A 432 -1.64 14.82 14.30
C VAL A 432 -2.41 14.03 13.26
N MET A 433 -3.42 13.28 13.69
CA MET A 433 -4.37 12.62 12.79
C MET A 433 -5.39 13.65 12.28
N ASP A 434 -5.00 14.44 11.28
CA ASP A 434 -5.84 15.48 10.65
C ASP A 434 -6.09 15.25 9.15
N GLY A 435 -5.57 14.15 8.60
CA GLY A 435 -5.75 13.76 7.20
C GLY A 435 -4.95 14.62 6.20
N VAL A 436 -3.97 15.39 6.69
CA VAL A 436 -3.11 16.26 5.86
C VAL A 436 -1.64 16.12 6.24
N PHE A 437 -0.72 16.44 5.30
CA PHE A 437 0.73 16.57 5.52
C PHE A 437 1.54 15.28 5.76
N GLY A 438 0.91 14.12 5.86
CA GLY A 438 1.65 12.86 6.01
C GLY A 438 2.64 12.53 4.89
N TYR A 439 2.48 13.16 3.72
CA TYR A 439 3.27 12.93 2.50
C TYR A 439 4.78 13.21 2.62
N GLN A 440 5.25 13.75 3.74
CA GLN A 440 6.67 13.97 4.00
C GLN A 440 7.31 12.89 4.86
N ILE A 441 6.53 12.00 5.48
CA ILE A 441 7.04 10.98 6.40
C ILE A 441 7.73 9.92 5.55
N PRO A 442 9.07 9.83 5.54
CA PRO A 442 9.76 8.85 4.72
C PRO A 442 9.64 7.48 5.39
N LEU A 443 9.28 6.47 4.59
CA LEU A 443 9.13 5.09 5.02
C LEU A 443 10.22 4.19 4.44
N THR A 444 10.80 4.57 3.29
CA THR A 444 12.01 3.94 2.75
C THR A 444 12.97 4.99 2.22
N ALA A 445 14.27 4.72 2.31
CA ALA A 445 15.31 5.55 1.74
C ALA A 445 16.52 4.73 1.32
N VAL A 446 17.26 5.23 0.33
CA VAL A 446 18.55 4.69 -0.09
C VAL A 446 19.68 5.68 0.13
N GLU A 447 20.89 5.16 0.24
CA GLU A 447 22.11 5.96 0.42
C GLU A 447 23.30 5.32 -0.30
N GLU A 448 24.22 6.16 -0.79
CA GLU A 448 25.53 5.72 -1.30
C GLU A 448 26.68 6.22 -0.42
N ILE A 449 27.37 5.28 0.26
CA ILE A 449 28.56 5.57 1.07
C ILE A 449 29.80 5.14 0.26
N GLY A 450 30.29 6.04 -0.58
CA GLY A 450 31.34 5.73 -1.54
C GLY A 450 30.84 4.80 -2.66
N THR A 451 31.06 3.49 -2.53
CA THR A 451 30.53 2.48 -3.48
C THR A 451 29.59 1.47 -2.82
N PHE A 452 29.38 1.64 -1.51
CA PHE A 452 28.42 0.87 -0.73
C PHE A 452 27.02 1.42 -0.95
N ARG A 453 26.06 0.55 -1.24
CA ARG A 453 24.66 0.88 -1.49
C ARG A 453 23.79 0.40 -0.34
N LEU A 454 22.90 1.25 0.16
CA LEU A 454 22.06 0.92 1.30
C LEU A 454 20.60 1.17 0.96
N LEU A 455 19.71 0.27 1.41
CA LEU A 455 18.27 0.51 1.53
C LEU A 455 17.88 0.34 3.00
N ALA A 456 17.23 1.36 3.55
CA ALA A 456 16.55 1.31 4.83
C ALA A 456 15.03 1.32 4.59
N ALA A 457 14.31 0.39 5.21
CA ALA A 457 12.86 0.28 5.11
C ALA A 457 12.21 0.21 6.49
N GLY A 458 11.18 1.01 6.73
CA GLY A 458 10.49 1.09 8.02
C GLY A 458 9.80 -0.21 8.45
N THR A 459 9.66 -1.17 7.54
CA THR A 459 9.20 -2.53 7.82
C THR A 459 9.87 -3.56 6.91
N THR A 460 9.72 -4.85 7.24
CA THR A 460 10.20 -5.97 6.41
C THR A 460 9.19 -6.27 5.30
N PHE A 461 9.12 -5.35 4.33
CA PHE A 461 8.15 -5.39 3.23
C PHE A 461 8.30 -6.59 2.27
N PHE A 462 9.38 -7.36 2.43
CA PHE A 462 9.74 -8.51 1.60
C PHE A 462 9.55 -9.88 2.27
N SER A 463 8.90 -9.90 3.44
CA SER A 463 8.53 -11.16 4.09
C SER A 463 7.31 -11.78 3.46
N ASP A 464 7.13 -13.09 3.61
CA ASP A 464 5.99 -13.84 3.08
C ASP A 464 4.62 -13.31 3.56
N PHE A 465 4.57 -12.42 4.57
CA PHE A 465 3.35 -11.74 5.03
C PHE A 465 2.93 -10.54 4.17
N ASP A 466 3.89 -9.83 3.57
CA ASP A 466 3.63 -8.63 2.76
C ASP A 466 3.99 -8.89 1.28
N TYR A 467 4.77 -9.93 1.01
CA TYR A 467 5.37 -10.20 -0.28
C TYR A 467 4.42 -10.99 -1.18
N GLY A 468 3.75 -10.27 -2.09
CA GLY A 468 2.83 -10.90 -3.04
C GLY A 468 1.52 -11.39 -2.41
N GLU A 469 1.24 -11.04 -1.14
CA GLU A 469 0.03 -11.45 -0.42
C GLU A 469 -1.23 -10.76 -0.94
N THR A 470 -1.11 -9.62 -1.62
CA THR A 470 -2.27 -9.03 -2.30
C THR A 470 -1.94 -8.59 -3.72
N GLU A 471 -2.92 -8.85 -4.57
CA GLU A 471 -3.00 -8.58 -6.01
C GLU A 471 -2.72 -7.15 -6.46
N ILE A 472 -2.60 -6.21 -5.53
CA ILE A 472 -2.51 -4.78 -5.80
C ILE A 472 -1.14 -4.23 -5.42
N PHE A 473 -0.35 -4.92 -4.59
CA PHE A 473 0.91 -4.37 -4.06
C PHE A 473 2.14 -5.02 -4.70
N ASP A 474 3.00 -4.17 -5.25
CA ASP A 474 4.19 -4.51 -6.02
C ASP A 474 5.47 -4.54 -5.14
N ASN A 475 5.34 -5.00 -3.88
CA ASN A 475 6.45 -5.11 -2.92
C ASN A 475 7.63 -5.91 -3.51
N ASN A 476 7.33 -6.95 -4.28
CA ASN A 476 8.31 -7.76 -4.99
C ASN A 476 9.03 -6.98 -6.10
N VAL A 477 8.31 -6.22 -6.91
CA VAL A 477 8.90 -5.39 -7.97
C VAL A 477 9.82 -4.32 -7.38
N PHE A 478 9.41 -3.71 -6.26
CA PHE A 478 10.24 -2.76 -5.54
C PHE A 478 11.55 -3.40 -5.04
N LEU A 479 11.48 -4.60 -4.46
CA LEU A 479 12.68 -5.35 -4.07
C LEU A 479 13.56 -5.68 -5.29
N GLU A 480 12.96 -6.16 -6.38
CA GLU A 480 13.67 -6.50 -7.61
C GLU A 480 14.46 -5.33 -8.19
N ASN A 481 13.84 -4.15 -8.25
CA ASN A 481 14.51 -2.93 -8.70
C ASN A 481 15.69 -2.58 -7.79
N PHE A 482 15.53 -2.75 -6.47
CA PHE A 482 16.65 -2.58 -5.54
C PHE A 482 17.74 -3.62 -5.78
N LEU A 483 17.43 -4.89 -6.01
CA LEU A 483 18.43 -5.93 -6.27
C LEU A 483 19.25 -5.61 -7.53
N ASP A 484 18.59 -5.12 -8.59
CA ASP A 484 19.27 -4.67 -9.82
C ASP A 484 20.17 -3.46 -9.54
N TRP A 485 19.69 -2.48 -8.75
CA TRP A 485 20.50 -1.37 -8.30
C TRP A 485 21.66 -1.83 -7.39
N ALA A 486 21.45 -2.82 -6.53
CA ALA A 486 22.43 -3.31 -5.57
C ALA A 486 23.66 -3.92 -6.25
N VAL A 487 23.54 -4.51 -7.44
CA VAL A 487 24.69 -5.07 -8.19
C VAL A 487 25.04 -4.31 -9.46
N GLY A 488 24.24 -3.32 -9.82
CA GLY A 488 24.45 -2.46 -10.98
C GLY A 488 25.74 -1.63 -10.95
N ASP A 489 26.08 -1.06 -12.11
CA ASP A 489 27.27 -0.20 -12.25
C ASP A 489 27.16 1.04 -11.35
N ARG A 490 28.12 1.19 -10.42
CA ARG A 490 28.23 2.30 -9.47
C ARG A 490 28.51 3.66 -10.13
N ASN A 491 28.72 3.71 -11.44
CA ASN A 491 28.84 4.96 -12.21
C ASN A 491 27.51 5.40 -12.84
N THR A 492 26.43 4.67 -12.58
CA THR A 492 25.09 4.95 -13.08
C THR A 492 24.08 4.88 -11.95
N PHE A 493 22.99 5.63 -12.08
CA PHE A 493 21.92 5.67 -11.08
C PHE A 493 22.46 5.98 -9.68
N ASN A 494 23.33 6.99 -9.60
CA ASN A 494 23.94 7.43 -8.35
C ASN A 494 22.97 8.27 -7.54
N VAL A 495 23.03 8.15 -6.22
CA VAL A 495 22.29 9.07 -5.34
C VAL A 495 22.84 10.49 -5.55
N PRO A 496 21.99 11.48 -5.86
CA PRO A 496 22.45 12.84 -6.08
C PRO A 496 23.19 13.40 -4.87
N ALA A 497 24.28 14.12 -5.10
CA ALA A 497 25.00 14.86 -4.06
C ALA A 497 24.39 16.26 -3.86
N VAL A 498 23.06 16.33 -3.80
CA VAL A 498 22.27 17.54 -3.59
C VAL A 498 21.19 17.24 -2.58
N ASP A 499 20.88 18.22 -1.75
CA ASP A 499 19.74 18.18 -0.85
C ASP A 499 18.45 18.38 -1.66
N GLU A 500 17.58 17.39 -1.66
CA GLU A 500 16.25 17.41 -2.30
C GLU A 500 15.11 17.32 -1.27
N ILE A 501 15.45 17.33 0.02
CA ILE A 501 14.52 17.11 1.12
C ILE A 501 14.12 18.47 1.71
N GLY A 502 12.82 18.69 1.88
CA GLY A 502 12.31 19.93 2.46
C GLY A 502 12.43 19.98 4.00
N PRO A 503 12.32 21.18 4.61
CA PRO A 503 12.37 21.32 6.05
C PRO A 503 11.21 20.65 6.75
N ARG A 504 11.45 20.16 7.96
CA ARG A 504 10.45 19.49 8.80
C ARG A 504 9.71 20.54 9.64
N ILE A 505 8.38 20.54 9.61
CA ILE A 505 7.56 21.51 10.36
C ILE A 505 6.65 20.75 11.34
N SER A 506 6.94 20.83 12.64
CA SER A 506 6.19 20.13 13.68
C SER A 506 5.76 21.04 14.83
N ASN A 507 4.97 20.50 15.76
CA ASN A 507 4.52 21.15 16.99
C ASN A 507 3.90 22.54 16.77
N VAL A 508 3.11 22.70 15.71
CA VAL A 508 2.41 23.95 15.42
C VAL A 508 1.37 24.21 16.51
N SER A 509 1.44 25.39 17.12
CA SER A 509 0.54 25.80 18.20
C SER A 509 0.33 27.30 18.19
N TRP A 510 -0.73 27.77 18.86
CA TRP A 510 -0.99 29.19 18.98
C TRP A 510 -1.57 29.57 20.34
N THR A 511 -1.32 30.81 20.75
CA THR A 511 -1.81 31.36 22.01
C THR A 511 -2.23 32.82 21.84
N PRO A 512 -3.41 33.23 22.36
CA PRO A 512 -4.41 32.39 23.03
C PRO A 512 -5.10 31.41 22.05
N SER A 513 -5.59 30.27 22.55
CA SER A 513 -6.26 29.26 21.70
C SER A 513 -7.56 29.79 21.08
N ILE A 514 -8.24 30.71 21.78
CA ILE A 514 -9.42 31.45 21.32
C ILE A 514 -9.14 32.96 21.56
N PRO A 515 -8.54 33.67 20.60
CA PRO A 515 -8.28 35.11 20.71
C PRO A 515 -9.55 35.95 20.57
N ASP A 516 -9.65 37.10 21.26
CA ASP A 516 -10.71 38.07 20.95
C ASP A 516 -10.45 38.76 19.62
N LEU A 517 -11.51 39.05 18.87
CA LEU A 517 -11.43 39.78 17.60
C LEU A 517 -10.67 41.12 17.78
N GLY A 518 -9.63 41.32 16.97
CA GLY A 518 -8.72 42.47 17.04
C GLY A 518 -7.48 42.27 17.91
N ASN A 519 -7.42 41.22 18.75
CA ASN A 519 -6.25 40.90 19.55
C ASN A 519 -5.22 40.09 18.73
N TYR A 520 -3.96 40.16 19.16
CA TYR A 520 -2.88 39.39 18.57
C TYR A 520 -2.95 37.93 19.02
N VAL A 521 -2.65 37.04 18.08
CA VAL A 521 -2.34 35.63 18.33
C VAL A 521 -0.86 35.41 18.05
N ASN A 522 -0.19 34.69 18.94
CA ASN A 522 1.17 34.21 18.74
C ASN A 522 1.09 32.78 18.19
N VAL A 523 1.61 32.54 16.99
CA VAL A 523 1.73 31.22 16.39
C VAL A 523 3.19 30.77 16.49
N THR A 524 3.40 29.53 16.92
CA THR A 524 4.71 28.91 17.06
C THR A 524 4.77 27.58 16.33
N ALA A 525 5.95 27.23 15.83
CA ALA A 525 6.26 25.93 15.24
C ALA A 525 7.72 25.55 15.47
N ILE A 526 8.00 24.26 15.54
CA ILE A 526 9.35 23.72 15.46
C ILE A 526 9.68 23.51 13.98
N VAL A 527 10.79 24.06 13.52
CA VAL A 527 11.26 23.88 12.14
C VAL A 527 12.72 23.46 12.15
N THR A 528 12.99 22.30 11.55
CA THR A 528 14.32 21.67 11.54
C THR A 528 14.69 21.21 10.15
N ASP A 529 15.98 21.27 9.85
CA ASP A 529 16.56 20.76 8.62
C ASP A 529 18.07 20.51 8.85
N PRO A 530 18.60 19.32 8.52
CA PRO A 530 20.03 19.03 8.59
C PRO A 530 20.92 20.02 7.82
N SER A 531 20.51 20.46 6.63
CA SER A 531 21.24 21.47 5.84
C SER A 531 21.11 22.87 6.44
N GLY A 532 20.01 23.11 7.16
CA GLY A 532 19.71 24.33 7.90
C GLY A 532 18.55 25.11 7.29
N ILE A 533 18.03 26.10 8.03
CA ILE A 533 16.83 26.85 7.63
C ILE A 533 17.20 28.19 7.00
N PHE A 534 16.68 28.46 5.81
CA PHE A 534 16.80 29.75 5.13
C PHE A 534 15.70 30.73 5.54
N ASN A 535 14.44 30.33 5.50
CA ASN A 535 13.33 31.16 5.98
C ASN A 535 12.14 30.35 6.47
N VAL A 536 11.36 30.96 7.37
CA VAL A 536 10.06 30.46 7.80
C VAL A 536 9.04 31.58 7.70
N THR A 537 7.91 31.31 7.05
CA THR A 537 6.86 32.29 6.77
C THR A 537 5.50 31.76 7.25
N LEU A 538 4.85 32.50 8.12
CA LEU A 538 3.44 32.32 8.44
C LEU A 538 2.60 33.04 7.38
N SER A 539 1.61 32.34 6.82
CA SER A 539 0.62 32.95 5.93
C SER A 539 -0.77 32.75 6.51
N TYR A 540 -1.60 33.79 6.61
CA TYR A 540 -3.01 33.64 6.98
C TYR A 540 -3.94 34.31 5.97
N ASN A 541 -5.12 33.74 5.79
CA ASN A 541 -6.14 34.29 4.91
C ASN A 541 -7.05 35.25 5.68
N ASN A 542 -7.11 36.52 5.27
CA ASN A 542 -7.94 37.53 5.92
C ASN A 542 -9.41 37.54 5.44
N GLY A 543 -9.81 36.54 4.66
CA GLY A 543 -11.13 36.43 4.02
C GLY A 543 -11.17 36.90 2.58
N THR A 544 -10.11 37.57 2.10
CA THR A 544 -10.02 38.05 0.71
C THR A 544 -8.70 37.66 0.01
N HIS A 545 -7.60 37.62 0.75
CA HIS A 545 -6.29 37.23 0.25
C HIS A 545 -5.40 36.71 1.38
N TRP A 546 -4.30 36.04 1.00
CA TRP A 546 -3.27 35.59 1.93
C TRP A 546 -2.33 36.76 2.29
N ILE A 547 -2.04 36.92 3.57
CA ILE A 547 -1.04 37.84 4.11
C ILE A 547 0.12 37.01 4.66
N HIS A 548 1.36 37.45 4.41
CA HIS A 548 2.58 36.72 4.75
C HIS A 548 3.40 37.48 5.80
N TYR A 549 3.85 36.77 6.84
CA TYR A 549 4.70 37.27 7.91
C TYR A 549 5.93 36.37 8.08
N PRO A 550 7.15 36.92 8.09
CA PRO A 550 8.31 36.14 8.49
C PRO A 550 8.15 35.73 9.95
N MET A 551 8.46 34.47 10.26
CA MET A 551 8.56 33.99 11.63
C MET A 551 9.96 34.29 12.18
N GLU A 552 10.02 34.73 13.42
CA GLU A 552 11.27 35.01 14.14
C GLU A 552 11.77 33.73 14.81
N ASP A 553 13.03 33.38 14.54
CA ASP A 553 13.77 32.32 15.24
C ASP A 553 13.98 32.71 16.72
N LYS A 554 13.50 31.86 17.63
CA LYS A 554 13.60 32.02 19.09
C LYS A 554 14.71 31.17 19.71
N GLY A 555 15.52 30.51 18.89
CA GLY A 555 16.55 29.58 19.30
C GLY A 555 15.99 28.18 19.56
N SER A 556 16.87 27.17 19.49
CA SER A 556 16.49 25.76 19.66
C SER A 556 15.35 25.35 18.73
N VAL A 557 15.46 25.68 17.44
CA VAL A 557 14.55 25.28 16.35
C VAL A 557 13.12 25.82 16.43
N LEU A 558 12.83 26.72 17.37
CA LEU A 558 11.50 27.29 17.58
C LEU A 558 11.31 28.61 16.80
N TYR A 559 10.28 28.69 15.97
CA TYR A 559 9.90 29.87 15.22
C TYR A 559 8.58 30.45 15.73
N SER A 560 8.42 31.78 15.66
CA SER A 560 7.17 32.44 16.08
C SER A 560 6.78 33.64 15.23
N ALA A 561 5.48 33.85 15.04
CA ALA A 561 4.95 35.07 14.43
C ALA A 561 3.67 35.53 15.13
N TYR A 562 3.48 36.85 15.14
CA TYR A 562 2.27 37.48 15.67
C TYR A 562 1.43 38.04 14.53
N PHE A 563 0.14 37.78 14.56
CA PHE A 563 -0.81 38.49 13.71
C PHE A 563 -2.11 38.78 14.46
N SER A 564 -2.94 39.66 13.91
CA SER A 564 -4.28 39.94 14.42
C SER A 564 -5.26 40.06 13.26
N GLN A 565 -6.53 39.78 13.55
CA GLN A 565 -7.63 39.94 12.59
C GLN A 565 -8.81 40.63 13.27
N SER A 566 -9.45 41.57 12.57
CA SER A 566 -10.59 42.35 13.04
C SER A 566 -11.88 42.13 12.23
N ASP A 567 -11.80 41.49 11.05
CA ASP A 567 -12.91 41.46 10.09
C ASP A 567 -13.66 40.13 10.03
N ILE A 568 -13.01 39.01 10.38
CA ILE A 568 -13.59 37.66 10.32
C ILE A 568 -13.33 36.89 11.61
N THR A 569 -14.29 36.02 11.97
CA THR A 569 -14.24 35.23 13.20
C THR A 569 -13.47 33.94 13.07
N THR A 570 -13.16 33.48 11.85
CA THR A 570 -12.37 32.27 11.61
C THR A 570 -11.30 32.59 10.59
N VAL A 571 -10.04 32.34 10.93
CA VAL A 571 -8.88 32.60 10.09
C VAL A 571 -8.14 31.29 9.86
N SER A 572 -8.00 30.91 8.58
CA SER A 572 -7.11 29.82 8.20
C SER A 572 -5.68 30.33 8.03
N PHE A 573 -4.70 29.62 8.58
CA PHE A 573 -3.28 29.91 8.41
C PHE A 573 -2.47 28.67 8.02
N ARG A 574 -1.27 28.92 7.49
CA ARG A 574 -0.27 27.91 7.12
C ARG A 574 1.13 28.41 7.42
N ILE A 575 2.06 27.48 7.58
CA ILE A 575 3.49 27.77 7.75
C ILE A 575 4.21 27.22 6.53
N THR A 576 5.10 28.02 5.95
CA THR A 576 5.98 27.61 4.85
C THR A 576 7.42 27.77 5.31
N ALA A 577 8.23 26.74 5.16
CA ALA A 577 9.66 26.77 5.46
C ALA A 577 10.46 26.50 4.19
N PHE A 578 11.66 27.07 4.15
CA PHE A 578 12.67 26.79 3.14
C PHE A 578 14.01 26.52 3.82
N ASP A 579 14.72 25.49 3.38
CA ASP A 579 16.11 25.21 3.74
C ASP A 579 17.09 26.06 2.92
N ILE A 580 18.39 25.85 3.14
CA ILE A 580 19.47 26.55 2.44
C ILE A 580 19.59 26.13 0.97
N ALA A 581 19.15 24.93 0.59
CA ALA A 581 19.06 24.45 -0.78
C ALA A 581 17.82 24.99 -1.53
N GLU A 582 16.95 25.73 -0.83
CA GLU A 582 15.67 26.25 -1.30
C GLU A 582 14.58 25.17 -1.52
N ASN A 583 14.75 23.97 -0.96
CA ASN A 583 13.63 23.03 -0.87
C ASN A 583 12.59 23.61 0.09
N ARG A 584 11.34 23.18 -0.06
CA ARG A 584 10.19 23.92 0.45
C ARG A 584 9.12 23.01 1.01
N GLU A 585 8.72 23.29 2.25
CA GLU A 585 7.63 22.56 2.90
C GLU A 585 6.49 23.50 3.35
N ILE A 586 5.24 23.00 3.36
CA ILE A 586 4.06 23.73 3.84
C ILE A 586 3.25 22.90 4.85
N ARG A 587 3.11 23.37 6.09
CA ARG A 587 2.10 22.86 7.03
C ARG A 587 0.79 23.66 6.91
N THR A 588 -0.31 23.01 6.50
CA THR A 588 -1.56 23.70 6.13
C THR A 588 -2.81 22.80 6.16
N PRO A 589 -4.03 23.39 6.25
CA PRO A 589 -4.37 24.65 6.93
C PRO A 589 -4.79 24.40 8.39
N PHE A 590 -4.45 25.33 9.26
CA PHE A 590 -4.99 25.40 10.63
C PHE A 590 -6.02 26.51 10.73
N ASP A 591 -7.08 26.30 11.51
CA ASP A 591 -8.11 27.32 11.74
C ASP A 591 -8.06 27.89 13.16
N ILE A 592 -8.03 29.22 13.24
CA ILE A 592 -8.16 29.97 14.50
C ILE A 592 -9.54 30.62 14.54
N THR A 593 -10.32 30.31 15.57
CA THR A 593 -11.61 30.94 15.83
C THR A 593 -11.48 32.04 16.88
N TYR A 594 -11.90 33.25 16.53
CA TYR A 594 -11.90 34.43 17.37
C TYR A 594 -13.22 34.60 18.13
N SER A 595 -13.15 34.96 19.42
CA SER A 595 -14.32 35.39 20.19
C SER A 595 -14.77 36.78 19.78
N LEU A 596 -16.08 36.95 19.60
CA LEU A 596 -16.66 38.28 19.47
C LEU A 596 -16.53 39.04 20.80
N PRO A 597 -16.21 40.35 20.76
CA PRO A 597 -16.15 41.13 21.98
C PRO A 597 -17.52 41.11 22.68
N THR A 598 -17.53 40.64 23.93
CA THR A 598 -18.73 40.60 24.76
C THR A 598 -19.27 42.02 24.90
N THR A 599 -20.39 42.31 24.26
CA THR A 599 -21.06 43.60 24.44
C THR A 599 -21.72 43.57 25.82
N THR A 600 -21.03 44.10 26.82
CA THR A 600 -21.61 44.29 28.16
C THR A 600 -22.73 45.33 28.06
N THR A 601 -23.93 44.88 27.72
CA THR A 601 -25.12 45.71 27.82
C THR A 601 -25.36 45.92 29.31
N THR A 602 -25.00 47.10 29.81
CA THR A 602 -25.33 47.50 31.18
C THR A 602 -26.83 47.73 31.23
N THR A 603 -27.61 46.70 31.54
CA THR A 603 -29.03 46.84 31.84
C THR A 603 -29.14 47.55 33.19
N ILE A 604 -29.45 48.86 33.17
CA ILE A 604 -29.87 49.58 34.36
C ILE A 604 -31.27 49.09 34.72
N THR A 605 -31.34 48.16 35.68
CA THR A 605 -32.62 47.70 36.24
C THR A 605 -33.14 48.77 37.21
N TYR A 606 -34.20 49.48 36.80
CA TYR A 606 -35.00 50.26 37.74
C TYR A 606 -35.87 49.30 38.56
N SER A 607 -35.65 49.26 39.87
CA SER A 607 -36.51 48.53 40.81
C SER A 607 -37.81 49.30 41.07
N LEU A 608 -38.95 48.68 40.78
CA LEU A 608 -40.25 49.05 41.35
C LEU A 608 -40.55 48.17 42.57
N PRO A 609 -41.27 48.68 43.59
CA PRO A 609 -41.45 47.99 44.84
C PRO A 609 -42.44 46.82 44.74
N THR A 610 -42.14 45.86 45.59
CA THR A 610 -42.66 44.52 45.84
C THR A 610 -44.18 44.37 45.88
N THR A 611 -44.69 43.24 45.40
CA THR A 611 -45.85 42.57 46.02
C THR A 611 -45.55 41.10 46.20
N THR A 612 -45.67 40.69 47.46
CA THR A 612 -45.36 39.39 48.04
C THR A 612 -46.31 38.30 47.54
N THR A 613 -45.78 37.14 47.14
CA THR A 613 -46.46 35.86 47.42
C THR A 613 -45.42 34.76 47.62
N THR A 614 -45.60 34.07 48.73
CA THR A 614 -44.75 33.10 49.42
C THR A 614 -44.85 31.68 48.83
N THR A 615 -43.80 30.86 49.07
CA THR A 615 -43.70 29.37 49.08
C THR A 615 -43.11 28.65 47.84
N ILE A 616 -42.17 27.69 47.91
CA ILE A 616 -41.50 26.88 48.96
C ILE A 616 -40.09 26.44 48.44
N THR A 617 -39.18 26.13 49.37
CA THR A 617 -37.82 25.52 49.32
C THR A 617 -37.74 24.18 48.56
N ASP A 618 -36.63 23.58 48.11
CA ASP A 618 -35.20 23.39 48.45
C ASP A 618 -34.47 23.13 47.11
N GLY A 619 -33.15 23.19 46.89
CA GLY A 619 -31.94 23.25 47.72
C GLY A 619 -30.79 22.74 46.83
N ASP A 620 -29.78 23.58 46.58
CA ASP A 620 -28.49 23.20 45.97
C ASP A 620 -27.79 22.13 46.82
N ILE A 621 -27.06 21.16 46.24
CA ILE A 621 -25.60 20.92 46.46
C ILE A 621 -24.97 20.03 45.35
N ALA A 622 -24.07 20.66 44.58
CA ALA A 622 -22.75 20.27 44.06
C ALA A 622 -22.17 18.81 44.14
N THR A 623 -21.64 18.38 42.96
CA THR A 623 -20.30 17.78 42.65
C THR A 623 -19.90 16.34 43.04
N TRP A 624 -19.61 15.48 42.04
CA TRP A 624 -18.26 15.01 41.58
C TRP A 624 -18.28 13.63 40.86
N LEU A 625 -17.62 13.60 39.70
CA LEU A 625 -16.66 12.60 39.16
C LEU A 625 -17.04 11.11 38.89
N VAL A 626 -16.82 10.69 37.63
CA VAL A 626 -15.93 9.59 37.13
C VAL A 626 -16.56 8.79 35.97
N ILE A 627 -15.96 8.98 34.79
CA ILE A 627 -15.55 8.03 33.73
C ILE A 627 -16.33 6.70 33.57
N GLY A 628 -16.76 6.43 32.33
CA GLY A 628 -16.81 5.07 31.80
C GLY A 628 -17.86 4.81 30.72
N THR A 629 -17.37 4.66 29.47
CA THR A 629 -17.93 3.83 28.39
C THR A 629 -19.27 4.20 27.74
N GLY A 630 -19.30 4.20 26.39
CA GLY A 630 -20.56 4.05 25.64
C GLY A 630 -20.58 4.69 24.27
N VAL A 631 -19.89 4.09 23.30
CA VAL A 631 -20.20 4.21 21.87
C VAL A 631 -21.63 3.73 21.62
N SER A 632 -22.31 4.36 20.66
CA SER A 632 -23.57 3.95 19.99
C SER A 632 -24.84 4.67 20.44
N ALA A 633 -25.58 5.19 19.45
CA ALA A 633 -26.96 5.68 19.48
C ALA A 633 -27.22 7.21 19.60
N VAL A 634 -26.85 7.99 18.58
CA VAL A 634 -27.55 9.27 18.27
C VAL A 634 -27.84 9.49 16.76
N LEU A 635 -27.36 8.66 15.84
CA LEU A 635 -27.65 8.80 14.40
C LEU A 635 -28.88 8.02 13.90
N VAL A 636 -30.01 8.06 14.63
CA VAL A 636 -31.29 7.48 14.14
C VAL A 636 -32.50 8.45 14.26
N VAL A 637 -32.36 9.62 14.86
CA VAL A 637 -33.51 10.54 15.04
C VAL A 637 -33.60 11.66 14.00
N LEU A 638 -32.59 11.85 13.13
CA LEU A 638 -32.61 12.91 12.12
C LEU A 638 -33.10 12.48 10.71
N VAL A 639 -33.29 11.19 10.44
CA VAL A 639 -33.78 10.70 9.13
C VAL A 639 -35.32 10.60 9.07
N ILE A 640 -36.02 10.57 10.21
CA ILE A 640 -37.49 10.48 10.23
C ILE A 640 -38.19 11.84 10.04
N ILE A 641 -37.49 12.96 10.17
CA ILE A 641 -38.08 14.31 10.02
C ILE A 641 -38.05 14.81 8.55
N ILE A 642 -37.20 14.24 7.69
CA ILE A 642 -37.10 14.65 6.27
C ILE A 642 -38.06 13.86 5.36
N LEU A 643 -38.56 12.69 5.77
CA LEU A 643 -39.49 11.88 4.97
C LEU A 643 -40.99 12.20 5.18
N LEU A 644 -41.35 13.16 6.04
CA LEU A 644 -42.76 13.58 6.24
C LEU A 644 -43.10 14.98 5.68
N ARG A 645 -42.29 15.54 4.77
CA ARG A 645 -42.53 16.88 4.19
C ARG A 645 -42.58 16.96 2.65
N LYS A 646 -43.06 15.91 2.00
CA LYS A 646 -43.61 16.00 0.63
C LYS A 646 -45.03 15.42 0.55
N ARG A 647 -45.99 16.26 0.95
CA ARG A 647 -47.26 16.45 0.25
C ARG A 647 -47.52 17.94 0.13
#